data_AF-A0A2E3IZ13-F1
#
_entry.id   AF-A0A2E3IZ13-F1
#
_cell.length_a   1.000
_cell.length_b   1.000
_cell.length_c   1.000
_cell.angle_alpha   90.00
_cell.angle_beta   90.00
_cell.angle_gamma   90.00
#
_symmetry.space_group_name_H-M   'P 1'
#
loop_
_entity.id
_entity.type
_entity.pdbx_description
1 polymer ?
#
loop_
_entity_poly.entity_id
_entity_poly.type
_entity_poly.pdbx_seq_one_letter_code
_entity_poly.pdbx_strand_id
1 'polypeptide(L)'
;MKKTVLHPWHTDAGAKMHEFGGFDMPIQYSAIFAEHLATRTGAGLFDISHMGRYVITGKDAAPFLQYVLTSNVLELREAGLAQYCVIPDESGAAIDDAYLYRTSPEEYMLVVNAGNRDKDWQWLIDHQSRFGEANIEDRSESLSMLALQGPTAELILQELIGQETNGGQLPAPMRNAMSSIRFEGVDLLIARTGYTGEPVAFELFPPTSQALSLWERILEVGSGHGVAPVGLGARDTLRLEAGLPLYGHELGDGPDGKPIPIFSLLSLANSATSFSAAKGDYIGRDALQKQHSEVRERLRLLSRFDTPTEEREVPYYVRRIAILNEDCTGPGINPARQGHEVHLNGTPAGWITSGTTVPYRKFEGEGLHSALGEDEDRRAIAIGYIDSDIVVGRSGQFLEIAKPKGRKVPAMVVPSNMRPAAPYSRTVVHPEPRRITTSLPADADMALLAEQLAGKATNNHLFRQSRAINLIPSEQTPSLFVRLLSGLDPAGRYAEHKRIKAFGANASDVFYYQGTDFISWVEDALKAALGTFLDCAEVEVRAVSGQMANKVVFSGLIDHLHRFGKGEPARLGPVMNNHLGKGGHLSAQYLGALRHFAKSHPDTDKPAIINFPVEDQNNYRIDVNRTLELIDQHRPQLIIFGKSMVLHPEPVREIADYITNWKDRPLVMYDMAHVLGLVGPHFQDPFQEGADLVTGSTHKTFFGPQRGIVASNMAEGSFYHSLWEKIESEAFPGAVSNHHLGTLLGLLGATYEMLGFKDDYQQQVIANARAFARALHVNKVSVQGDASLGFTQTHQVIVRAGRAKGPEVAHRLELNNVVANYQALPMDNSFSDASGIRLGVQEMTRFGMKEDDFERLAVLMSDIIIRDADRADEVASLRREFLEMGYCFSGSRAESTIGTLQDAFLRG
;
A
#
# COMPACT_ATOMS: atom_id res chain seq x y z
N MET A 1 14.58 31.15 -30.19
CA MET A 1 13.88 30.35 -29.18
C MET A 1 12.48 30.06 -29.68
N LYS A 2 12.02 28.82 -29.55
CA LYS A 2 10.61 28.42 -29.78
C LYS A 2 9.73 28.98 -28.65
N LYS A 3 8.41 29.01 -28.84
CA LYS A 3 7.43 29.53 -27.85
C LYS A 3 6.29 28.53 -27.67
N THR A 4 5.78 28.39 -26.45
CA THR A 4 4.56 27.60 -26.19
C THR A 4 3.31 28.41 -26.50
N VAL A 5 2.15 27.74 -26.62
CA VAL A 5 0.86 28.41 -26.82
C VAL A 5 0.49 29.35 -25.66
N LEU A 6 1.00 29.08 -24.46
CA LEU A 6 0.79 29.90 -23.26
C LEU A 6 1.80 31.05 -23.12
N HIS A 7 2.78 31.19 -24.03
CA HIS A 7 3.80 32.25 -23.98
C HIS A 7 3.20 33.68 -23.83
N PRO A 8 2.14 34.07 -24.58
CA PRO A 8 1.51 35.37 -24.39
C PRO A 8 0.97 35.55 -22.96
N TRP A 9 0.26 34.54 -22.44
CA TRP A 9 -0.28 34.56 -21.09
C TRP A 9 0.83 34.69 -20.04
N HIS A 10 1.94 33.95 -20.18
CA HIS A 10 3.07 34.03 -19.26
C HIS A 10 3.67 35.45 -19.22
N THR A 11 3.79 36.08 -20.38
CA THR A 11 4.33 37.44 -20.51
C THR A 11 3.39 38.46 -19.88
N ASP A 12 2.08 38.35 -20.15
CA ASP A 12 1.06 39.24 -19.61
C ASP A 12 0.88 39.08 -18.10
N ALA A 13 1.08 37.86 -17.58
CA ALA A 13 1.12 37.54 -16.16
C ALA A 13 2.39 38.03 -15.44
N GLY A 14 3.31 38.71 -16.16
CA GLY A 14 4.52 39.29 -15.59
C GLY A 14 5.63 38.28 -15.28
N ALA A 15 5.61 37.10 -15.89
CA ALA A 15 6.62 36.08 -15.66
C ALA A 15 8.00 36.53 -16.16
N LYS A 16 9.05 36.14 -15.43
CA LYS A 16 10.43 36.31 -15.88
C LYS A 16 10.80 35.18 -16.84
N MET A 17 10.87 35.51 -18.13
CA MET A 17 11.16 34.55 -19.20
C MET A 17 12.68 34.31 -19.37
N HIS A 18 13.06 33.10 -19.78
CA HIS A 18 14.44 32.73 -20.13
C HIS A 18 14.46 31.54 -21.10
N GLU A 19 15.56 31.42 -21.83
CA GLU A 19 15.89 30.22 -22.61
C GLU A 19 15.99 28.97 -21.72
N PHE A 20 15.26 27.92 -22.08
CA PHE A 20 15.34 26.58 -21.51
C PHE A 20 15.04 25.54 -22.59
N GLY A 21 16.01 24.69 -22.92
CA GLY A 21 15.83 23.61 -23.91
C GLY A 21 15.41 24.11 -25.30
N GLY A 22 15.88 25.29 -25.70
CA GLY A 22 15.51 25.94 -26.97
C GLY A 22 14.20 26.74 -26.96
N PHE A 23 13.45 26.74 -25.85
CA PHE A 23 12.20 27.47 -25.67
C PHE A 23 12.36 28.70 -24.77
N ASP A 24 11.55 29.74 -25.01
CA ASP A 24 11.43 30.91 -24.14
C ASP A 24 10.36 30.63 -23.07
N MET A 25 10.77 30.29 -21.85
CA MET A 25 9.90 29.73 -20.79
C MET A 25 9.94 30.58 -19.50
N PRO A 26 8.87 30.57 -18.69
CA PRO A 26 8.84 31.28 -17.41
C PRO A 26 9.76 30.60 -16.37
N ILE A 27 10.80 31.30 -15.91
CA ILE A 27 11.63 30.86 -14.77
C ILE A 27 10.88 31.02 -13.46
N GLN A 28 10.15 32.11 -13.29
CA GLN A 28 9.36 32.44 -12.10
C GLN A 28 8.27 33.46 -12.46
N TYR A 29 7.13 33.40 -11.78
CA TYR A 29 6.05 34.39 -11.81
C TYR A 29 6.13 35.33 -10.61
N SER A 30 6.39 34.80 -9.41
CA SER A 30 6.50 35.58 -8.17
C SER A 30 7.90 35.47 -7.58
N ALA A 31 8.17 34.38 -6.86
CA ALA A 31 9.47 34.01 -6.35
C ALA A 31 9.57 32.49 -6.27
N ILE A 32 10.73 31.95 -6.65
CA ILE A 32 10.99 30.49 -6.69
C ILE A 32 10.60 29.80 -5.38
N PHE A 33 10.91 30.39 -4.23
CA PHE A 33 10.55 29.81 -2.94
C PHE A 33 9.05 29.86 -2.64
N ALA A 34 8.36 30.93 -3.03
CA ALA A 34 6.92 31.04 -2.84
C ALA A 34 6.18 30.02 -3.71
N GLU A 35 6.61 29.84 -4.96
CA GLU A 35 6.05 28.86 -5.90
C GLU A 35 6.32 27.40 -5.47
N HIS A 36 7.51 27.13 -4.91
CA HIS A 36 7.83 25.83 -4.30
C HIS A 36 6.87 25.52 -3.15
N LEU A 37 6.67 26.47 -2.22
CA LEU A 37 5.76 26.29 -1.09
C LEU A 37 4.30 26.19 -1.53
N ALA A 38 3.88 26.95 -2.55
CA ALA A 38 2.54 26.84 -3.12
C ALA A 38 2.28 25.41 -3.62
N THR A 39 3.26 24.79 -4.29
CA THR A 39 3.17 23.39 -4.74
C THR A 39 3.08 22.40 -3.56
N ARG A 40 3.87 22.62 -2.51
CA ARG A 40 3.94 21.74 -1.31
C ARG A 40 2.71 21.83 -0.41
N THR A 41 2.01 22.96 -0.42
CA THR A 41 0.94 23.28 0.54
C THR A 41 -0.45 23.35 -0.10
N GLY A 42 -0.53 23.69 -1.40
CA GLY A 42 -1.74 23.77 -2.21
C GLY A 42 -1.58 22.99 -3.52
N ALA A 43 -1.43 23.71 -4.64
CA ALA A 43 -1.14 23.10 -5.94
C ALA A 43 -0.28 24.02 -6.82
N GLY A 44 0.71 23.45 -7.51
CA GLY A 44 1.47 24.12 -8.55
C GLY A 44 0.97 23.72 -9.93
N LEU A 45 0.66 24.70 -10.78
CA LEU A 45 0.31 24.51 -12.19
C LEU A 45 1.50 24.89 -13.09
N PHE A 46 1.94 23.97 -13.93
CA PHE A 46 3.16 24.10 -14.74
C PHE A 46 2.85 23.97 -16.22
N ASP A 47 3.42 24.86 -17.04
CA ASP A 47 3.45 24.70 -18.50
C ASP A 47 4.64 23.81 -18.88
N ILE A 48 4.33 22.58 -19.27
CA ILE A 48 5.31 21.60 -19.75
C ILE A 48 5.15 21.28 -21.24
N SER A 49 4.47 22.15 -21.98
CA SER A 49 4.20 22.00 -23.42
C SER A 49 5.45 22.08 -24.31
N HIS A 50 6.62 22.36 -23.73
CA HIS A 50 7.91 22.38 -24.40
C HIS A 50 8.53 20.97 -24.58
N MET A 51 8.07 19.97 -23.82
CA MET A 51 8.51 18.55 -23.93
C MET A 51 8.10 17.92 -25.26
N GLY A 52 8.78 16.88 -25.75
CA GLY A 52 8.35 16.17 -26.97
C GLY A 52 7.20 15.21 -26.69
N ARG A 53 6.22 15.09 -27.59
CA ARG A 53 5.08 14.15 -27.51
C ARG A 53 5.01 13.34 -28.81
N TYR A 54 5.57 12.13 -28.79
CA TYR A 54 5.60 11.24 -29.95
C TYR A 54 4.53 10.18 -29.80
N VAL A 55 3.66 10.05 -30.81
CA VAL A 55 2.63 9.02 -30.86
C VAL A 55 3.14 7.88 -31.73
N ILE A 56 3.11 6.66 -31.19
CA ILE A 56 3.55 5.44 -31.85
C ILE A 56 2.35 4.51 -32.01
N THR A 57 2.05 4.12 -33.25
CA THR A 57 0.92 3.26 -33.62
C THR A 57 1.33 2.18 -34.61
N GLY A 58 0.43 1.23 -34.87
CA GLY A 58 0.63 0.13 -35.82
C GLY A 58 1.11 -1.16 -35.16
N LYS A 59 1.14 -2.26 -35.92
CA LYS A 59 1.35 -3.61 -35.36
C LYS A 59 2.74 -3.78 -34.73
N ASP A 60 3.73 -3.06 -35.24
CA ASP A 60 5.10 -3.11 -34.72
C ASP A 60 5.37 -2.04 -33.64
N ALA A 61 4.36 -1.27 -33.18
CA ALA A 61 4.56 -0.24 -32.16
C ALA A 61 5.17 -0.80 -30.86
N ALA A 62 4.58 -1.85 -30.29
CA ALA A 62 5.09 -2.47 -29.07
C ALA A 62 6.45 -3.15 -29.28
N PRO A 63 6.68 -3.97 -30.34
CA PRO A 63 8.01 -4.49 -30.68
C PRO A 63 9.10 -3.42 -30.85
N PHE A 64 8.77 -2.30 -31.52
CA PHE A 64 9.68 -1.17 -31.69
C PHE A 64 10.04 -0.54 -30.33
N LEU A 65 9.03 -0.21 -29.52
CA LEU A 65 9.23 0.37 -28.19
C LEU A 65 9.98 -0.60 -27.25
N GLN A 66 9.75 -1.90 -27.38
CA GLN A 66 10.53 -2.94 -26.68
C GLN A 66 12.02 -2.87 -26.99
N TYR A 67 12.36 -2.54 -28.24
CA TYR A 67 13.73 -2.50 -28.75
C TYR A 67 14.48 -1.21 -28.38
N VAL A 68 13.79 -0.07 -28.36
CA VAL A 68 14.40 1.26 -28.14
C VAL A 68 14.31 1.79 -26.71
N LEU A 69 13.57 1.13 -25.82
CA LEU A 69 13.44 1.51 -24.41
C LEU A 69 14.01 0.44 -23.48
N THR A 70 14.48 0.84 -22.31
CA THR A 70 14.95 -0.11 -21.27
C THR A 70 13.82 -0.79 -20.50
N SER A 71 12.61 -0.22 -20.51
CA SER A 71 11.45 -0.73 -19.78
C SER A 71 10.71 -1.80 -20.57
N ASN A 72 9.97 -2.67 -19.88
CA ASN A 72 9.12 -3.64 -20.55
C ASN A 72 7.75 -3.02 -20.89
N VAL A 73 7.55 -2.70 -22.16
CA VAL A 73 6.32 -2.13 -22.75
C VAL A 73 5.12 -3.03 -22.52
N LEU A 74 5.31 -4.35 -22.50
CA LEU A 74 4.24 -5.32 -22.25
C LEU A 74 3.67 -5.23 -20.83
N GLU A 75 4.35 -4.53 -19.92
CA GLU A 75 3.80 -4.22 -18.59
C GLU A 75 2.58 -3.32 -18.62
N LEU A 76 2.44 -2.48 -19.67
CA LEU A 76 1.25 -1.67 -19.92
C LEU A 76 0.18 -2.52 -20.61
N ARG A 77 -0.34 -3.56 -19.94
CA ARG A 77 -1.27 -4.52 -20.55
C ARG A 77 -2.58 -3.92 -21.01
N GLU A 78 -3.10 -3.01 -20.20
CA GLU A 78 -4.35 -2.30 -20.43
C GLU A 78 -4.04 -0.88 -20.89
N ALA A 79 -4.92 -0.34 -21.73
CA ALA A 79 -4.92 1.09 -22.00
C ALA A 79 -5.26 1.86 -20.72
N GLY A 80 -4.76 3.09 -20.62
CA GLY A 80 -4.96 3.92 -19.44
C GLY A 80 -3.89 3.75 -18.36
N LEU A 81 -2.72 3.22 -18.71
CA LEU A 81 -1.56 3.13 -17.82
C LEU A 81 -0.34 3.79 -18.46
N ALA A 82 0.56 4.28 -17.60
CA ALA A 82 1.84 4.83 -17.98
C ALA A 82 3.02 4.16 -17.26
N GLN A 83 4.23 4.35 -17.77
CA GLN A 83 5.45 3.95 -17.09
C GLN A 83 6.60 4.89 -17.41
N TYR A 84 7.50 5.05 -16.44
CA TYR A 84 8.78 5.70 -16.64
C TYR A 84 9.74 4.76 -17.37
N CYS A 85 10.46 5.26 -18.35
CA CYS A 85 11.38 4.49 -19.18
C CYS A 85 12.65 5.31 -19.49
N VAL A 86 13.69 4.64 -19.96
CA VAL A 86 14.93 5.28 -20.42
C VAL A 86 15.16 4.88 -21.88
N ILE A 87 15.63 5.83 -22.69
CA ILE A 87 16.15 5.59 -24.04
C ILE A 87 17.66 5.35 -23.86
N PRO A 88 18.15 4.11 -24.02
CA PRO A 88 19.56 3.80 -23.81
C PRO A 88 20.38 3.99 -25.10
N ASP A 89 21.68 4.23 -24.94
CA ASP A 89 22.67 3.97 -25.98
C ASP A 89 23.27 2.55 -25.86
N GLU A 90 24.15 2.17 -26.78
CA GLU A 90 24.80 0.85 -26.79
C GLU A 90 25.72 0.62 -25.58
N SER A 91 26.19 1.68 -24.92
CA SER A 91 27.04 1.62 -23.72
C SER A 91 26.24 1.41 -22.42
N GLY A 92 24.91 1.48 -22.50
CA GLY A 92 24.02 1.42 -21.33
C GLY A 92 23.99 2.74 -20.54
N ALA A 93 24.34 3.86 -21.18
CA ALA A 93 24.07 5.20 -20.68
C ALA A 93 22.73 5.72 -21.25
N ALA A 94 22.17 6.75 -20.61
CA ALA A 94 20.89 7.32 -21.01
C ALA A 94 21.06 8.40 -22.08
N ILE A 95 20.40 8.22 -23.23
CA ILE A 95 20.20 9.27 -24.23
C ILE A 95 19.15 10.25 -23.72
N ASP A 96 18.07 9.75 -23.15
CA ASP A 96 17.08 10.53 -22.42
C ASP A 96 16.32 9.64 -21.43
N ASP A 97 15.73 10.25 -20.41
CA ASP A 97 14.62 9.64 -19.67
C ASP A 97 13.28 10.11 -20.22
N ALA A 98 12.29 9.22 -20.18
CA ALA A 98 11.00 9.45 -20.82
C ALA A 98 9.85 8.82 -20.04
N TYR A 99 8.62 9.19 -20.42
CA TYR A 99 7.41 8.55 -19.95
C TYR A 99 6.63 7.97 -21.12
N LEU A 100 6.29 6.68 -21.03
CA LEU A 100 5.47 5.98 -22.00
C LEU A 100 4.05 5.81 -21.48
N TYR A 101 3.09 6.35 -22.22
CA TYR A 101 1.65 6.25 -21.95
C TYR A 101 1.01 5.29 -22.95
N ARG A 102 0.21 4.32 -22.49
CA ARG A 102 -0.65 3.52 -23.39
C ARG A 102 -2.03 4.15 -23.43
N THR A 103 -2.26 5.01 -24.41
CA THR A 103 -3.46 5.85 -24.52
C THR A 103 -4.66 5.07 -25.04
N SER A 104 -4.44 4.05 -25.87
CA SER A 104 -5.46 3.10 -26.33
C SER A 104 -4.84 1.71 -26.54
N PRO A 105 -5.62 0.65 -26.82
CA PRO A 105 -5.07 -0.67 -27.11
C PRO A 105 -4.02 -0.69 -28.24
N GLU A 106 -4.11 0.25 -29.20
CA GLU A 106 -3.26 0.30 -30.40
C GLU A 106 -2.35 1.56 -30.45
N GLU A 107 -2.37 2.40 -29.41
CA GLU A 107 -1.65 3.68 -29.40
C GLU A 107 -0.81 3.84 -28.14
N TYR A 108 0.43 4.26 -28.34
CA TYR A 108 1.34 4.69 -27.29
C TYR A 108 1.75 6.14 -27.51
N MET A 109 1.92 6.89 -26.44
CA MET A 109 2.49 8.23 -26.46
C MET A 109 3.76 8.26 -25.60
N LEU A 110 4.89 8.57 -26.21
CA LEU A 110 6.18 8.74 -25.56
C LEU A 110 6.45 10.23 -25.35
N VAL A 111 6.60 10.63 -24.08
CA VAL A 111 6.94 11.99 -23.70
C VAL A 111 8.42 12.06 -23.37
N VAL A 112 9.16 12.92 -24.08
CA VAL A 112 10.62 13.10 -23.96
C VAL A 112 10.98 14.52 -23.49
N ASN A 113 12.17 14.70 -22.94
CA ASN A 113 12.61 16.01 -22.44
C ASN A 113 12.79 17.03 -23.56
N ALA A 114 12.45 18.28 -23.28
CA ALA A 114 12.46 19.36 -24.28
C ALA A 114 13.82 19.57 -24.97
N GLY A 115 14.91 19.54 -24.19
CA GLY A 115 16.27 19.72 -24.72
C GLY A 115 16.76 18.58 -25.61
N ASN A 116 16.12 17.42 -25.56
CA ASN A 116 16.50 16.23 -26.31
C ASN A 116 15.54 15.92 -27.47
N ARG A 117 14.44 16.66 -27.65
CA ARG A 117 13.40 16.43 -28.66
C ARG A 117 13.98 16.03 -30.03
N ASP A 118 14.79 16.88 -30.64
CA ASP A 118 15.33 16.63 -31.99
C ASP A 118 16.28 15.41 -32.03
N LYS A 119 17.07 15.20 -30.97
CA LYS A 119 18.00 14.08 -30.81
C LYS A 119 17.25 12.76 -30.67
N ASP A 120 16.22 12.73 -29.83
CA ASP A 120 15.41 11.54 -29.58
C ASP A 120 14.56 11.19 -30.80
N TRP A 121 14.03 12.20 -31.50
CA TRP A 121 13.33 11.99 -32.76
C TRP A 121 14.24 11.29 -33.78
N GLN A 122 15.44 11.83 -34.01
CA GLN A 122 16.40 11.22 -34.95
C GLN A 122 16.75 9.80 -34.53
N TRP A 123 17.01 9.58 -33.24
CA TRP A 123 17.30 8.25 -32.70
C TRP A 123 16.18 7.25 -32.95
N LEU A 124 14.92 7.64 -32.72
CA LEU A 124 13.76 6.79 -32.95
C LEU A 124 13.57 6.47 -34.44
N ILE A 125 13.70 7.46 -35.32
CA ILE A 125 13.54 7.29 -36.77
C ILE A 125 14.66 6.40 -37.36
N ASP A 126 15.90 6.55 -36.91
CA ASP A 126 17.02 5.73 -37.38
C ASP A 126 16.79 4.24 -37.09
N HIS A 127 16.16 3.94 -35.95
CA HIS A 127 15.84 2.57 -35.53
C HIS A 127 14.45 2.07 -36.02
N GLN A 128 13.55 2.97 -36.42
CA GLN A 128 12.21 2.63 -36.93
C GLN A 128 12.27 1.75 -38.17
N SER A 129 13.28 1.92 -39.03
CA SER A 129 13.43 1.18 -40.29
C SER A 129 13.40 -0.35 -40.14
N ARG A 130 13.69 -0.88 -38.94
CA ARG A 130 13.61 -2.31 -38.60
C ARG A 130 12.19 -2.83 -38.33
N PHE A 131 11.23 -1.91 -38.19
CA PHE A 131 9.85 -2.14 -37.76
C PHE A 131 8.90 -1.45 -38.74
N GLY A 132 8.71 -2.09 -39.91
CA GLY A 132 8.03 -1.48 -41.06
C GLY A 132 6.56 -1.10 -40.83
N GLU A 133 5.91 -1.68 -39.81
CA GLU A 133 4.54 -1.34 -39.41
C GLU A 133 4.45 -0.49 -38.13
N ALA A 134 5.54 0.15 -37.70
CA ALA A 134 5.53 1.13 -36.61
C ALA A 134 5.46 2.54 -37.21
N ASN A 135 4.39 3.28 -36.92
CA ASN A 135 4.21 4.66 -37.36
C ASN A 135 4.51 5.60 -36.19
N ILE A 136 5.43 6.55 -36.38
CA ILE A 136 5.81 7.54 -35.38
C ILE A 136 5.37 8.93 -35.87
N GLU A 137 4.57 9.63 -35.07
CA GLU A 137 4.05 10.96 -35.35
C GLU A 137 4.46 11.93 -34.23
N ASP A 138 5.04 13.08 -34.58
CA ASP A 138 5.29 14.16 -33.61
C ASP A 138 4.03 15.01 -33.42
N ARG A 139 3.38 14.87 -32.25
CA ARG A 139 2.20 15.66 -31.85
C ARG A 139 2.52 16.81 -30.90
N SER A 140 3.79 17.20 -30.81
CA SER A 140 4.22 18.27 -29.91
C SER A 140 3.66 19.65 -30.25
N GLU A 141 3.12 19.87 -31.46
CA GLU A 141 2.47 21.15 -31.80
C GLU A 141 0.94 21.09 -31.65
N SER A 142 0.34 19.90 -31.73
CA SER A 142 -1.12 19.71 -31.71
C SER A 142 -1.70 19.36 -30.34
N LEU A 143 -0.90 18.79 -29.43
CA LEU A 143 -1.30 18.40 -28.07
C LEU A 143 -0.45 19.11 -27.02
N SER A 144 -0.95 20.12 -26.32
CA SER A 144 -0.22 20.75 -25.20
C SER A 144 -0.13 19.83 -23.98
N MET A 145 0.72 20.20 -23.01
CA MET A 145 0.91 19.40 -21.80
C MET A 145 1.04 20.32 -20.59
N LEU A 146 0.19 20.08 -19.59
CA LEU A 146 0.15 20.82 -18.33
C LEU A 146 0.40 19.86 -17.17
N ALA A 147 1.00 20.32 -16.08
CA ALA A 147 1.07 19.53 -14.85
C ALA A 147 0.43 20.28 -13.69
N LEU A 148 -0.40 19.60 -12.91
CA LEU A 148 -0.99 20.09 -11.68
C LEU A 148 -0.56 19.17 -10.53
N GLN A 149 0.32 19.67 -9.66
CA GLN A 149 0.96 18.86 -8.61
C GLN A 149 0.80 19.51 -7.25
N GLY A 150 0.39 18.74 -6.24
CA GLY A 150 0.23 19.23 -4.88
C GLY A 150 -0.99 18.63 -4.16
N PRO A 151 -1.05 18.80 -2.83
CA PRO A 151 -2.11 18.24 -1.99
C PRO A 151 -3.52 18.59 -2.45
N THR A 152 -3.78 19.75 -3.05
CA THR A 152 -5.13 20.17 -3.47
C THR A 152 -5.43 19.89 -4.95
N ALA A 153 -4.47 19.38 -5.73
CA ALA A 153 -4.62 19.16 -7.17
C ALA A 153 -5.84 18.28 -7.53
N GLU A 154 -6.08 17.21 -6.77
CA GLU A 154 -7.22 16.32 -7.00
C GLU A 154 -8.58 17.01 -6.75
N LEU A 155 -8.68 17.87 -5.73
CA LEU A 155 -9.90 18.60 -5.42
C LEU A 155 -10.23 19.59 -6.54
N ILE A 156 -9.23 20.30 -7.04
CA ILE A 156 -9.36 21.26 -8.14
C ILE A 156 -9.88 20.55 -9.39
N LEU A 157 -9.30 19.40 -9.75
CA LEU A 157 -9.78 18.64 -10.92
C LEU A 157 -11.16 18.03 -10.70
N GLN A 158 -11.51 17.56 -9.50
CA GLN A 158 -12.86 17.08 -9.19
C GLN A 158 -13.91 18.19 -9.36
N GLU A 159 -13.59 19.40 -8.88
CA GLU A 159 -14.47 20.56 -9.03
C GLU A 159 -14.62 20.99 -10.49
N LEU A 160 -13.51 21.03 -11.23
CA LEU A 160 -13.50 21.29 -12.68
C LEU A 160 -14.37 20.27 -13.44
N ILE A 161 -14.21 18.98 -13.12
CA ILE A 161 -14.98 17.88 -13.71
C ILE A 161 -16.47 18.05 -13.39
N GLY A 162 -16.81 18.33 -12.13
CA GLY A 162 -18.20 18.46 -11.68
C GLY A 162 -18.93 19.69 -12.24
N GLN A 163 -18.22 20.79 -12.50
CA GLN A 163 -18.83 22.02 -13.03
C GLN A 163 -19.01 21.98 -14.56
N GLU A 164 -18.10 21.34 -15.30
CA GLU A 164 -17.99 21.60 -16.75
C GLU A 164 -18.00 20.36 -17.64
N THR A 165 -17.87 19.16 -17.06
CA THR A 165 -17.76 17.95 -17.86
C THR A 165 -19.08 17.20 -17.88
N ASN A 166 -19.62 16.97 -19.08
CA ASN A 166 -20.78 16.09 -19.30
C ASN A 166 -20.35 14.59 -19.33
N GLY A 167 -19.21 14.24 -18.73
CA GLY A 167 -18.67 12.88 -18.73
C GLY A 167 -17.17 12.81 -18.43
N GLY A 168 -16.76 11.71 -17.80
CA GLY A 168 -15.38 11.43 -17.39
C GLY A 168 -15.24 11.23 -15.88
N GLN A 169 -14.17 10.56 -15.46
CA GLN A 169 -13.78 10.43 -14.06
C GLN A 169 -12.28 10.65 -13.95
N LEU A 170 -11.80 11.01 -12.77
CA LEU A 170 -10.36 11.03 -12.51
C LEU A 170 -9.77 9.61 -12.61
N PRO A 171 -8.47 9.50 -12.92
CA PRO A 171 -7.80 8.21 -12.87
C PRO A 171 -7.87 7.64 -11.46
N ALA A 172 -7.88 6.31 -11.36
CA ALA A 172 -7.76 5.60 -10.10
C ALA A 172 -6.60 6.19 -9.26
N PRO A 173 -6.70 6.21 -7.93
CA PRO A 173 -5.71 6.82 -7.03
C PRO A 173 -4.46 5.92 -6.91
N MET A 174 -3.86 5.61 -8.05
CA MET A 174 -2.69 4.79 -8.24
C MET A 174 -1.74 5.54 -9.17
N ARG A 175 -0.45 5.54 -8.83
CA ARG A 175 0.59 6.14 -9.67
C ARG A 175 0.53 5.56 -11.09
N ASN A 176 0.66 6.43 -12.08
CA ASN A 176 0.62 6.12 -13.51
C ASN A 176 -0.73 5.66 -14.07
N ALA A 177 -1.81 5.67 -13.28
CA ALA A 177 -3.14 5.47 -13.82
C ALA A 177 -3.54 6.67 -14.70
N MET A 178 -4.31 6.42 -15.75
CA MET A 178 -4.83 7.43 -16.64
C MET A 178 -6.35 7.30 -16.80
N SER A 179 -6.97 8.38 -17.23
CA SER A 179 -8.36 8.43 -17.65
C SER A 179 -8.52 9.48 -18.74
N SER A 180 -9.70 9.51 -19.34
CA SER A 180 -10.13 10.63 -20.19
C SER A 180 -11.25 11.39 -19.49
N ILE A 181 -11.23 12.72 -19.62
CA ILE A 181 -12.36 13.58 -19.24
C ILE A 181 -12.76 14.44 -20.44
N ARG A 182 -13.97 14.98 -20.42
CA ARG A 182 -14.47 15.82 -21.51
C ARG A 182 -14.56 17.29 -21.09
N PHE A 183 -13.66 18.13 -21.57
CA PHE A 183 -13.62 19.58 -21.29
C PHE A 183 -13.99 20.39 -22.54
N GLU A 184 -14.90 21.34 -22.40
CA GLU A 184 -15.42 22.16 -23.52
C GLU A 184 -15.83 21.32 -24.75
N GLY A 185 -16.37 20.12 -24.51
CA GLY A 185 -16.84 19.21 -25.55
C GLY A 185 -15.76 18.33 -26.20
N VAL A 186 -14.49 18.45 -25.82
CA VAL A 186 -13.36 17.65 -26.35
C VAL A 186 -12.77 16.75 -25.26
N ASP A 187 -12.32 15.57 -25.68
CA ASP A 187 -11.67 14.62 -24.77
C ASP A 187 -10.22 15.03 -24.50
N LEU A 188 -9.83 15.01 -23.24
CA LEU A 188 -8.45 15.21 -22.80
C LEU A 188 -8.01 14.07 -21.88
N LEU A 189 -6.74 13.70 -22.01
CA LEU A 189 -6.14 12.67 -21.16
C LEU A 189 -5.63 13.29 -19.87
N ILE A 190 -5.85 12.58 -18.76
CA ILE A 190 -5.28 12.90 -17.45
C ILE A 190 -4.50 11.68 -16.98
N ALA A 191 -3.29 11.89 -16.49
CA ALA A 191 -2.44 10.84 -15.94
C ALA A 191 -1.97 11.18 -14.52
N ARG A 192 -1.91 10.19 -13.62
CA ARG A 192 -1.34 10.27 -12.26
C ARG A 192 0.19 10.20 -12.31
N THR A 193 0.80 11.11 -13.06
CA THR A 193 2.25 11.24 -13.25
C THR A 193 2.73 12.59 -12.70
N GLY A 194 4.04 12.71 -12.43
CA GLY A 194 4.60 13.92 -11.85
C GLY A 194 6.09 13.83 -11.55
N TYR A 195 6.68 15.00 -11.30
CA TYR A 195 8.13 15.23 -11.20
C TYR A 195 8.53 16.12 -10.00
N THR A 196 7.60 16.38 -9.08
CA THR A 196 7.84 17.22 -7.89
C THR A 196 8.03 16.42 -6.59
N GLY A 197 7.79 15.10 -6.67
CA GLY A 197 7.73 14.21 -5.50
C GLY A 197 6.41 14.29 -4.73
N GLU A 198 5.45 15.13 -5.15
CA GLU A 198 4.12 15.18 -4.54
C GLU A 198 3.41 13.83 -4.65
N PRO A 199 2.73 13.37 -3.59
CA PRO A 199 1.95 12.14 -3.63
C PRO A 199 0.70 12.27 -4.51
N VAL A 200 0.22 13.50 -4.72
CA VAL A 200 -0.93 13.82 -5.56
C VAL A 200 -0.45 14.72 -6.69
N ALA A 201 -0.37 14.14 -7.88
CA ALA A 201 0.16 14.79 -9.07
C ALA A 201 -0.59 14.31 -10.30
N PHE A 202 -0.85 15.25 -11.21
CA PHE A 202 -1.49 14.99 -12.49
C PHE A 202 -0.74 15.68 -13.62
N GLU A 203 -0.71 15.03 -14.77
CA GLU A 203 -0.36 15.63 -16.06
C GLU A 203 -1.57 15.54 -16.99
N LEU A 204 -1.86 16.64 -17.67
CA LEU A 204 -3.01 16.82 -18.56
C LEU A 204 -2.53 17.06 -19.98
N PHE A 205 -3.21 16.44 -20.95
CA PHE A 205 -2.86 16.51 -22.37
C PHE A 205 -4.01 17.12 -23.21
N PRO A 206 -4.29 18.42 -23.07
CA PRO A 206 -5.32 19.06 -23.89
C PRO A 206 -4.84 19.26 -25.33
N PRO A 207 -5.76 19.30 -26.31
CA PRO A 207 -5.47 19.90 -27.62
C PRO A 207 -4.91 21.31 -27.44
N THR A 208 -3.92 21.70 -28.27
CA THR A 208 -3.26 23.01 -28.16
C THR A 208 -4.26 24.18 -28.19
N SER A 209 -5.37 24.04 -28.94
CA SER A 209 -6.43 25.06 -29.02
C SER A 209 -7.18 25.28 -27.70
N GLN A 210 -7.16 24.33 -26.77
CA GLN A 210 -7.85 24.41 -25.46
C GLN A 210 -6.90 24.68 -24.30
N ALA A 211 -5.59 24.62 -24.52
CA ALA A 211 -4.59 24.71 -23.45
C ALA A 211 -4.73 25.99 -22.62
N LEU A 212 -4.98 27.14 -23.27
CA LEU A 212 -5.16 28.42 -22.58
C LEU A 212 -6.44 28.44 -21.73
N SER A 213 -7.57 28.00 -22.30
CA SER A 213 -8.84 27.93 -21.55
C SER A 213 -8.71 27.02 -20.34
N LEU A 214 -8.15 25.82 -20.51
CA LEU A 214 -7.94 24.88 -19.42
C LEU A 214 -7.00 25.45 -18.34
N TRP A 215 -5.91 26.12 -18.75
CA TRP A 215 -4.96 26.76 -17.84
C TRP A 215 -5.65 27.82 -16.96
N GLU A 216 -6.37 28.75 -17.57
CA GLU A 216 -7.07 29.82 -16.85
C GLU A 216 -8.17 29.25 -15.95
N ARG A 217 -8.89 28.23 -16.42
CA ARG A 217 -9.96 27.62 -15.64
C ARG A 217 -9.47 26.86 -14.42
N ILE A 218 -8.35 26.14 -14.52
CA ILE A 218 -7.71 25.50 -13.37
C ILE A 218 -7.29 26.55 -12.33
N LEU A 219 -6.73 27.69 -12.77
CA LEU A 219 -6.35 28.78 -11.86
C LEU A 219 -7.56 29.44 -11.20
N GLU A 220 -8.65 29.62 -11.94
CA GLU A 220 -9.89 30.20 -11.43
C GLU A 220 -10.54 29.28 -10.37
N VAL A 221 -10.81 28.02 -10.72
CA VAL A 221 -11.41 27.01 -9.84
C VAL A 221 -10.50 26.74 -8.63
N GLY A 222 -9.19 26.67 -8.85
CA GLY A 222 -8.21 26.39 -7.80
C GLY A 222 -7.84 27.58 -6.92
N SER A 223 -8.34 28.79 -7.19
CA SER A 223 -7.98 30.01 -6.45
C SER A 223 -8.28 29.88 -4.94
N GLY A 224 -9.42 29.26 -4.58
CA GLY A 224 -9.79 28.95 -3.19
C GLY A 224 -9.00 27.78 -2.57
N HIS A 225 -8.26 27.03 -3.38
CA HIS A 225 -7.50 25.84 -2.98
C HIS A 225 -5.98 26.04 -3.01
N GLY A 226 -5.52 27.29 -3.16
CA GLY A 226 -4.10 27.65 -3.13
C GLY A 226 -3.32 27.22 -4.37
N VAL A 227 -3.97 27.17 -5.54
CA VAL A 227 -3.27 26.94 -6.82
C VAL A 227 -2.43 28.16 -7.19
N ALA A 228 -1.25 27.94 -7.77
CA ALA A 228 -0.44 29.00 -8.35
C ALA A 228 0.23 28.55 -9.65
N PRO A 229 0.47 29.45 -10.63
CA PRO A 229 1.35 29.17 -11.74
C PRO A 229 2.80 29.05 -11.23
N VAL A 230 3.53 28.03 -11.69
CA VAL A 230 4.87 27.70 -11.21
C VAL A 230 5.87 27.66 -12.35
N GLY A 231 6.95 28.42 -12.21
CA GLY A 231 8.04 28.51 -13.18
C GLY A 231 9.10 27.43 -13.03
N LEU A 232 10.02 27.40 -13.99
CA LEU A 232 11.10 26.40 -14.07
C LEU A 232 12.06 26.42 -12.87
N GLY A 233 12.26 27.57 -12.23
CA GLY A 233 13.13 27.67 -11.05
C GLY A 233 12.58 26.88 -9.86
N ALA A 234 11.27 26.98 -9.61
CA ALA A 234 10.61 26.20 -8.56
C ALA A 234 10.52 24.71 -8.94
N ARG A 235 10.25 24.39 -10.21
CA ARG A 235 10.34 23.01 -10.73
C ARG A 235 11.69 22.36 -10.40
N ASP A 236 12.81 23.06 -10.63
CA ASP A 236 14.14 22.52 -10.32
C ASP A 236 14.36 22.30 -8.82
N THR A 237 13.86 23.19 -7.96
CA THR A 237 13.94 22.97 -6.50
C THR A 237 13.09 21.77 -6.03
N LEU A 238 11.89 21.57 -6.60
CA LEU A 238 10.98 20.49 -6.24
C LEU A 238 11.53 19.12 -6.67
N ARG A 239 12.05 19.00 -7.90
CA ARG A 239 12.66 17.77 -8.41
C ARG A 239 13.93 17.42 -7.62
N LEU A 240 14.74 18.42 -7.26
CA LEU A 240 15.93 18.21 -6.42
C LEU A 240 15.58 17.71 -5.03
N GLU A 241 14.53 18.24 -4.43
CA GLU A 241 14.03 17.78 -3.15
C GLU A 241 13.51 16.34 -3.24
N ALA A 242 12.78 15.99 -4.30
CA ALA A 242 12.38 14.61 -4.58
C ALA A 242 13.58 13.69 -4.90
N GLY A 243 14.73 14.27 -5.23
CA GLY A 243 15.94 13.58 -5.68
C GLY A 243 15.73 12.90 -7.02
N LEU A 244 15.01 13.56 -7.93
CA LEU A 244 14.80 13.14 -9.31
C LEU A 244 15.93 13.70 -10.20
N PRO A 245 16.50 12.90 -11.11
CA PRO A 245 17.55 13.32 -12.00
C PRO A 245 17.04 14.31 -13.03
N LEU A 246 17.98 15.03 -13.66
CA LEU A 246 17.74 15.83 -14.84
C LEU A 246 18.82 15.52 -15.88
N TYR A 247 18.42 15.38 -17.15
CA TYR A 247 19.35 15.24 -18.25
C TYR A 247 20.33 16.42 -18.33
N GLY A 248 21.61 16.12 -18.55
CA GLY A 248 22.72 17.09 -18.51
C GLY A 248 23.30 17.31 -17.11
N HIS A 249 22.75 16.68 -16.07
CA HIS A 249 23.24 16.77 -14.69
C HIS A 249 23.49 15.39 -14.07
N GLU A 250 22.44 14.57 -13.99
CA GLU A 250 22.48 13.22 -13.40
C GLU A 250 22.29 12.11 -14.45
N LEU A 251 22.01 12.49 -15.70
CA LEU A 251 21.90 11.64 -16.88
C LEU A 251 22.66 12.32 -18.02
N GLY A 252 23.18 11.56 -18.98
CA GLY A 252 24.10 12.05 -20.01
C GLY A 252 25.55 11.97 -19.54
N ASP A 253 26.39 12.93 -19.93
CA ASP A 253 27.80 12.96 -19.57
C ASP A 253 28.02 13.41 -18.12
N GLY A 254 28.87 12.67 -17.41
CA GLY A 254 29.26 12.93 -16.03
C GLY A 254 30.30 14.05 -15.90
N PRO A 255 30.54 14.52 -14.66
CA PRO A 255 31.56 15.55 -14.40
C PRO A 255 32.99 15.16 -14.81
N ASP A 256 33.25 13.87 -14.97
CA ASP A 256 34.51 13.28 -15.44
C ASP A 256 34.59 13.19 -16.98
N GLY A 257 33.58 13.68 -17.70
CA GLY A 257 33.50 13.68 -19.16
C GLY A 257 33.17 12.31 -19.77
N LYS A 258 32.71 11.35 -18.96
CA LYS A 258 32.27 10.03 -19.41
C LYS A 258 30.75 9.89 -19.28
N PRO A 259 30.08 9.13 -20.14
CA PRO A 259 28.65 8.86 -19.98
C PRO A 259 28.32 8.24 -18.62
N ILE A 260 27.28 8.73 -17.96
CA ILE A 260 26.80 8.19 -16.68
C ILE A 260 26.06 6.86 -16.96
N PRO A 261 26.51 5.73 -16.37
CA PRO A 261 25.81 4.45 -16.46
C PRO A 261 24.39 4.54 -15.89
N ILE A 262 23.40 3.95 -16.54
CA ILE A 262 22.00 3.99 -16.06
C ILE A 262 21.88 3.43 -14.63
N PHE A 263 22.61 2.36 -14.31
CA PHE A 263 22.60 1.77 -12.95
C PHE A 263 23.32 2.60 -11.88
N SER A 264 23.95 3.73 -12.22
CA SER A 264 24.34 4.74 -11.23
C SER A 264 23.12 5.30 -10.49
N LEU A 265 21.93 5.28 -11.11
CA LEU A 265 20.66 5.70 -10.52
C LEU A 265 19.86 4.50 -9.98
N LEU A 266 20.42 3.79 -9.01
CA LEU A 266 19.92 2.51 -8.47
C LEU A 266 18.39 2.40 -8.36
N SER A 267 17.71 3.41 -7.79
CA SER A 267 16.26 3.38 -7.59
C SER A 267 15.47 3.46 -8.90
N LEU A 268 15.96 4.25 -9.86
CA LEU A 268 15.28 4.46 -11.14
C LEU A 268 15.60 3.33 -12.11
N ALA A 269 16.87 2.92 -12.21
CA ALA A 269 17.29 1.80 -13.05
C ALA A 269 16.53 0.51 -12.72
N ASN A 270 16.37 0.19 -11.42
CA ASN A 270 15.60 -0.99 -11.01
C ASN A 270 14.11 -0.94 -11.40
N SER A 271 13.54 0.25 -11.59
CA SER A 271 12.13 0.41 -11.96
C SER A 271 11.94 0.61 -13.46
N ALA A 272 12.97 1.07 -14.17
CA ALA A 272 12.92 1.47 -15.57
C ALA A 272 13.60 0.48 -16.52
N THR A 273 14.32 -0.53 -15.99
CA THR A 273 15.06 -1.52 -16.78
C THR A 273 14.55 -2.93 -16.49
N SER A 274 14.15 -3.67 -17.54
CA SER A 274 13.75 -5.08 -17.44
C SER A 274 14.73 -5.98 -18.19
N PHE A 275 15.04 -7.12 -17.58
CA PHE A 275 15.83 -8.18 -18.20
C PHE A 275 15.00 -9.44 -18.48
N SER A 276 13.66 -9.35 -18.42
CA SER A 276 12.76 -10.46 -18.74
C SER A 276 13.09 -11.09 -20.09
N ALA A 277 12.72 -12.37 -20.22
CA ALA A 277 12.77 -13.06 -21.50
C ALA A 277 11.79 -12.40 -22.51
N ALA A 278 10.58 -12.05 -22.07
CA ALA A 278 9.56 -11.46 -22.94
C ALA A 278 9.92 -10.06 -23.44
N LYS A 279 10.79 -9.33 -22.73
CA LYS A 279 11.29 -8.06 -23.24
C LYS A 279 12.05 -8.22 -24.56
N GLY A 280 12.69 -9.37 -24.78
CA GLY A 280 13.52 -9.61 -25.96
C GLY A 280 14.77 -8.73 -25.98
N ASP A 281 15.54 -8.82 -27.06
CA ASP A 281 16.75 -8.00 -27.20
C ASP A 281 16.42 -6.52 -27.42
N TYR A 282 17.27 -5.62 -26.92
CA TYR A 282 17.08 -4.17 -27.00
C TYR A 282 18.42 -3.44 -26.91
N ILE A 283 18.45 -2.18 -27.34
CA ILE A 283 19.69 -1.41 -27.41
C ILE A 283 20.33 -1.29 -26.01
N GLY A 284 21.64 -1.56 -25.92
CA GLY A 284 22.39 -1.48 -24.66
C GLY A 284 22.11 -2.59 -23.64
N ARG A 285 21.32 -3.62 -23.98
CA ARG A 285 20.94 -4.72 -23.06
C ARG A 285 22.16 -5.38 -22.40
N ASP A 286 23.19 -5.72 -23.17
CA ASP A 286 24.39 -6.39 -22.66
C ASP A 286 25.17 -5.53 -21.66
N ALA A 287 25.35 -4.23 -21.97
CA ALA A 287 26.02 -3.29 -21.08
C ALA A 287 25.22 -3.10 -19.79
N LEU A 288 23.91 -2.92 -19.88
CA LEU A 288 23.01 -2.83 -18.73
C LEU A 288 23.03 -4.10 -17.86
N GLN A 289 23.13 -5.28 -18.47
CA GLN A 289 23.22 -6.55 -17.75
C GLN A 289 24.53 -6.64 -16.96
N LYS A 290 25.65 -6.16 -17.50
CA LYS A 290 26.93 -6.07 -16.78
C LYS A 290 26.84 -5.12 -15.60
N GLN A 291 26.34 -3.89 -15.83
CA GLN A 291 26.11 -2.91 -14.77
C GLN A 291 25.23 -3.46 -13.63
N HIS A 292 24.09 -4.08 -13.97
CA HIS A 292 23.18 -4.69 -13.00
C HIS A 292 23.83 -5.82 -12.20
N SER A 293 24.61 -6.67 -12.88
CA SER A 293 25.28 -7.80 -12.23
C SER A 293 26.32 -7.34 -11.22
N GLU A 294 27.13 -6.34 -11.57
CA GLU A 294 28.10 -5.73 -10.65
C GLU A 294 27.39 -5.13 -9.42
N VAL A 295 26.35 -4.31 -9.63
CA VAL A 295 25.57 -3.71 -8.54
C VAL A 295 24.97 -4.78 -7.62
N ARG A 296 24.42 -5.86 -8.19
CA ARG A 296 23.80 -6.95 -7.43
C ARG A 296 24.83 -7.72 -6.62
N GLU A 297 26.02 -7.96 -7.15
CA GLU A 297 27.11 -8.63 -6.45
C GLU A 297 27.59 -7.80 -5.26
N ARG A 298 27.79 -6.49 -5.46
CA ARG A 298 28.12 -5.53 -4.40
C ARG A 298 27.09 -5.50 -3.27
N LEU A 299 25.80 -5.59 -3.58
CA LEU A 299 24.73 -5.65 -2.57
C LEU A 299 24.62 -6.99 -1.83
N ARG A 300 25.09 -8.10 -2.43
CA ARG A 300 25.01 -9.45 -1.84
C ARG A 300 26.07 -9.72 -0.79
N LEU A 301 27.27 -9.14 -0.95
CA LEU A 301 28.33 -9.31 0.02
C LEU A 301 28.01 -8.45 1.27
N LEU A 302 27.35 -9.07 2.25
CA LEU A 302 27.03 -8.48 3.57
C LEU A 302 28.28 -8.05 4.37
N SER A 303 29.47 -8.28 3.83
CA SER A 303 30.78 -7.94 4.39
C SER A 303 31.77 -7.70 3.24
N ARG A 304 32.26 -6.45 3.16
CA ARG A 304 33.45 -5.93 2.45
C ARG A 304 33.87 -6.63 1.15
N PHE A 305 33.73 -5.91 0.03
CA PHE A 305 34.67 -6.02 -1.08
C PHE A 305 36.02 -5.46 -0.61
N ASP A 306 36.97 -6.33 -0.23
CA ASP A 306 38.38 -5.95 0.05
C ASP A 306 39.24 -5.93 -1.22
N THR A 307 38.63 -6.06 -2.42
CA THR A 307 39.35 -6.04 -3.70
C THR A 307 38.71 -5.02 -4.63
N PRO A 308 39.32 -3.84 -4.83
CA PRO A 308 38.92 -2.92 -5.88
C PRO A 308 39.09 -3.62 -7.23
N THR A 309 38.02 -3.75 -8.00
CA THR A 309 38.16 -4.06 -9.43
C THR A 309 38.68 -2.81 -10.14
N GLU A 310 39.78 -2.93 -10.88
CA GLU A 310 40.41 -1.78 -11.55
C GLU A 310 39.51 -1.17 -12.66
N GLU A 311 38.58 -1.95 -13.21
CA GLU A 311 37.51 -1.47 -14.10
C GLU A 311 36.14 -1.75 -13.46
N ARG A 312 35.36 -0.68 -13.23
CA ARG A 312 33.99 -0.72 -12.69
C ARG A 312 33.04 -0.28 -13.80
N GLU A 313 31.99 -1.06 -14.06
CA GLU A 313 30.89 -0.70 -14.97
C GLU A 313 30.06 0.44 -14.36
N VAL A 314 29.96 0.48 -13.02
CA VAL A 314 29.25 1.53 -12.28
C VAL A 314 30.16 2.14 -11.21
N PRO A 315 31.11 3.02 -11.60
CA PRO A 315 32.13 3.54 -10.68
C PRO A 315 31.56 4.48 -9.60
N TYR A 316 30.48 5.21 -9.90
CA TYR A 316 29.83 6.14 -9.00
C TYR A 316 28.31 5.93 -8.99
N TYR A 317 27.68 6.25 -7.87
CA TYR A 317 26.23 6.29 -7.70
C TYR A 317 25.73 7.73 -7.62
N VAL A 318 24.56 7.98 -8.21
CA VAL A 318 23.82 9.23 -8.01
C VAL A 318 23.15 9.17 -6.64
N ARG A 319 23.54 10.07 -5.74
CA ARG A 319 23.15 10.08 -4.32
C ARG A 319 22.60 11.43 -3.90
N ARG A 320 21.60 11.41 -3.02
CA ARG A 320 21.05 12.61 -2.38
C ARG A 320 21.98 13.05 -1.24
N ILE A 321 22.20 14.34 -1.11
CA ILE A 321 23.11 14.94 -0.13
C ILE A 321 22.38 16.06 0.61
N ALA A 322 22.44 16.03 1.94
CA ALA A 322 22.09 17.16 2.79
C ALA A 322 23.35 17.96 3.11
N ILE A 323 23.29 19.28 2.97
CA ILE A 323 24.39 20.17 3.32
C ILE A 323 24.15 20.66 4.75
N LEU A 324 25.15 20.50 5.61
CA LEU A 324 25.05 20.80 7.03
C LEU A 324 25.67 22.18 7.30
N ASN A 325 25.06 22.93 8.22
CA ASN A 325 25.57 24.18 8.77
C ASN A 325 25.79 23.96 10.27
N GLU A 326 26.44 24.89 10.97
CA GLU A 326 26.52 24.85 12.45
C GLU A 326 25.11 24.71 13.10
N ASP A 327 24.08 25.30 12.48
CA ASP A 327 22.68 25.21 12.93
C ASP A 327 21.72 24.43 11.99
N CYS A 328 22.23 23.81 10.91
CA CYS A 328 21.46 23.06 9.88
C CYS A 328 20.24 23.77 9.21
N THR A 329 19.90 25.00 9.58
CA THR A 329 18.75 25.82 9.13
C THR A 329 19.09 27.32 9.16
N GLY A 330 18.25 28.21 8.60
CA GLY A 330 18.37 29.68 8.74
C GLY A 330 18.90 30.48 7.52
N PRO A 331 18.84 31.83 7.54
CA PRO A 331 19.29 32.70 6.45
C PRO A 331 20.82 32.74 6.32
N GLY A 332 21.36 32.49 5.12
CA GLY A 332 22.80 32.52 4.84
C GLY A 332 23.40 31.23 4.28
N ILE A 333 22.56 30.21 4.01
CA ILE A 333 23.02 28.93 3.46
C ILE A 333 23.50 29.14 2.02
N ASN A 334 24.80 29.02 1.80
CA ASN A 334 25.35 28.94 0.46
C ASN A 334 25.22 27.47 0.00
N PRO A 335 24.40 27.13 -1.00
CA PRO A 335 24.28 25.76 -1.47
C PRO A 335 25.58 25.28 -2.13
N ALA A 336 25.75 23.97 -2.29
CA ALA A 336 26.75 23.45 -3.20
C ALA A 336 26.28 23.67 -4.64
N ARG A 337 27.23 23.77 -5.58
CA ARG A 337 26.97 23.95 -7.00
C ARG A 337 27.60 22.81 -7.79
N GLN A 338 27.13 22.62 -9.00
CA GLN A 338 27.66 21.64 -9.93
C GLN A 338 29.19 21.78 -10.06
N GLY A 339 29.89 20.64 -10.04
CA GLY A 339 31.34 20.57 -10.14
C GLY A 339 32.09 20.75 -8.80
N HIS A 340 31.42 21.11 -7.70
CA HIS A 340 32.08 21.10 -6.39
C HIS A 340 32.50 19.66 -6.01
N GLU A 341 33.74 19.50 -5.57
CA GLU A 341 34.28 18.20 -5.16
C GLU A 341 33.75 17.77 -3.80
N VAL A 342 33.47 16.47 -3.69
CA VAL A 342 33.04 15.80 -2.47
C VAL A 342 34.21 14.97 -1.94
N HIS A 343 34.45 15.03 -0.63
CA HIS A 343 35.53 14.32 0.04
C HIS A 343 35.00 13.46 1.19
N LEU A 344 35.61 12.30 1.38
CA LEU A 344 35.43 11.44 2.55
C LEU A 344 36.77 11.33 3.29
N ASN A 345 36.83 11.79 4.53
CA ASN A 345 38.06 11.77 5.36
C ASN A 345 39.28 12.40 4.65
N GLY A 346 39.06 13.45 3.85
CA GLY A 346 40.11 14.13 3.10
C GLY A 346 40.44 13.55 1.72
N THR A 347 39.89 12.39 1.36
CA THR A 347 40.07 11.77 0.03
C THR A 347 38.95 12.16 -0.93
N PRO A 348 39.24 12.48 -2.21
CA PRO A 348 38.20 12.72 -3.22
C PRO A 348 37.24 11.53 -3.34
N ALA A 349 35.95 11.83 -3.33
CA ALA A 349 34.85 10.86 -3.21
C ALA A 349 33.75 11.08 -4.26
N GLY A 350 33.88 12.07 -5.14
CA GLY A 350 32.92 12.38 -6.20
C GLY A 350 32.69 13.87 -6.37
N TRP A 351 31.57 14.22 -7.02
CA TRP A 351 31.22 15.60 -7.33
C TRP A 351 29.73 15.88 -7.09
N ILE A 352 29.42 17.14 -6.83
CA ILE A 352 28.05 17.65 -6.85
C ILE A 352 27.62 17.82 -8.30
N THR A 353 26.47 17.25 -8.67
CA THR A 353 25.86 17.38 -10.01
C THR A 353 24.80 18.47 -10.04
N SER A 354 24.03 18.59 -8.96
CA SER A 354 23.03 19.64 -8.77
C SER A 354 22.93 20.05 -7.30
N GLY A 355 22.72 21.34 -7.02
CA GLY A 355 22.59 21.80 -5.63
C GLY A 355 21.90 23.15 -5.49
N THR A 356 21.03 23.24 -4.48
CA THR A 356 20.19 24.42 -4.23
C THR A 356 19.75 24.53 -2.77
N THR A 357 19.12 25.64 -2.44
CA THR A 357 18.39 25.83 -1.18
C THR A 357 16.91 25.66 -1.45
N VAL A 358 16.21 24.91 -0.60
CA VAL A 358 14.77 24.69 -0.70
C VAL A 358 14.06 25.20 0.56
N PRO A 359 12.89 25.85 0.41
CA PRO A 359 12.04 26.20 1.55
C PRO A 359 11.19 25.00 1.98
N TYR A 360 10.73 24.99 3.21
CA TYR A 360 9.74 24.02 3.68
C TYR A 360 8.93 24.58 4.85
N ARG A 361 7.73 24.05 5.06
CA ARG A 361 6.94 24.29 6.27
C ARG A 361 7.15 23.19 7.29
N LYS A 362 7.19 23.58 8.56
CA LYS A 362 7.32 22.63 9.67
C LYS A 362 5.99 21.91 9.89
N PHE A 363 6.08 20.64 10.25
CA PHE A 363 4.92 19.89 10.73
C PHE A 363 4.89 19.99 12.26
N GLU A 364 3.71 20.26 12.81
CA GLU A 364 3.44 20.27 14.25
C GLU A 364 2.82 18.93 14.65
N GLY A 365 3.06 18.47 15.89
CA GLY A 365 2.58 17.18 16.37
C GLY A 365 3.42 15.97 15.93
N GLU A 366 2.99 14.77 16.30
CA GLU A 366 3.72 13.52 16.04
C GLU A 366 2.88 12.48 15.30
N GLY A 367 3.55 11.62 14.53
CA GLY A 367 2.91 10.52 13.82
C GLY A 367 1.79 11.00 12.89
N LEU A 368 0.64 10.34 12.95
CA LEU A 368 -0.53 10.66 12.12
C LEU A 368 -1.32 11.88 12.60
N HIS A 369 -1.07 12.36 13.81
CA HIS A 369 -1.66 13.60 14.33
C HIS A 369 -0.90 14.84 13.85
N SER A 370 0.21 14.65 13.13
CA SER A 370 1.00 15.78 12.70
C SER A 370 0.34 16.53 11.53
N ALA A 371 0.23 17.84 11.69
CA ALA A 371 -0.38 18.75 10.74
C ALA A 371 0.66 19.73 10.18
N LEU A 372 0.36 20.32 9.03
CA LEU A 372 1.20 21.35 8.45
C LEU A 372 1.05 22.65 9.27
N GLY A 373 2.14 23.13 9.87
CA GLY A 373 2.18 24.37 10.64
C GLY A 373 2.36 25.61 9.77
N GLU A 374 2.41 26.78 10.42
CA GLU A 374 2.62 28.07 9.74
C GLU A 374 4.11 28.43 9.59
N ASP A 375 4.99 27.85 10.41
CA ASP A 375 6.42 28.16 10.42
C ASP A 375 7.13 27.65 9.15
N GLU A 376 7.85 28.57 8.51
CA GLU A 376 8.68 28.31 7.31
C GLU A 376 10.16 28.35 7.64
N ASP A 377 10.94 27.48 7.00
CA ASP A 377 12.39 27.44 7.14
C ASP A 377 13.04 27.01 5.82
N ARG A 378 14.38 26.99 5.77
CA ARG A 378 15.16 26.69 4.56
C ARG A 378 16.32 25.76 4.88
N ARG A 379 16.67 24.94 3.91
CA ARG A 379 17.80 24.01 3.98
C ARG A 379 18.50 23.90 2.63
N ALA A 380 19.79 23.58 2.63
CA ALA A 380 20.49 23.26 1.38
C ALA A 380 20.59 21.76 1.15
N ILE A 381 20.30 21.38 -0.08
CA ILE A 381 20.31 20.00 -0.55
C ILE A 381 21.08 19.94 -1.87
N ALA A 382 21.54 18.74 -2.19
CA ALA A 382 22.21 18.47 -3.45
C ALA A 382 21.95 17.02 -3.90
N ILE A 383 22.26 16.77 -5.17
CA ILE A 383 22.52 15.46 -5.72
C ILE A 383 24.00 15.42 -6.10
N GLY A 384 24.66 14.30 -5.84
CA GLY A 384 26.06 14.09 -6.19
C GLY A 384 26.30 12.74 -6.86
N TYR A 385 27.34 12.69 -7.66
CA TYR A 385 27.88 11.49 -8.29
C TYR A 385 29.03 11.00 -7.43
N ILE A 386 28.73 10.06 -6.52
CA ILE A 386 29.54 9.67 -5.36
C ILE A 386 30.09 8.27 -5.55
N ASP A 387 31.33 8.03 -5.15
CA ASP A 387 32.02 6.76 -5.37
C ASP A 387 31.18 5.57 -4.86
N SER A 388 31.06 4.55 -5.72
CA SER A 388 30.23 3.36 -5.48
C SER A 388 30.68 2.51 -4.29
N ASP A 389 31.93 2.65 -3.83
CA ASP A 389 32.47 1.94 -2.66
C ASP A 389 32.06 2.58 -1.32
N ILE A 390 31.48 3.79 -1.35
CA ILE A 390 31.03 4.48 -0.15
C ILE A 390 29.74 3.83 0.37
N VAL A 391 29.87 3.08 1.46
CA VAL A 391 28.76 2.45 2.15
C VAL A 391 27.95 3.49 2.93
N VAL A 392 26.66 3.57 2.64
CA VAL A 392 25.73 4.49 3.31
C VAL A 392 24.81 3.69 4.24
N GLY A 393 25.00 3.84 5.55
CA GLY A 393 24.14 3.24 6.56
C GLY A 393 22.78 3.94 6.69
N ARG A 394 21.89 3.41 7.54
CA ARG A 394 20.57 4.04 7.80
C ARG A 394 20.66 5.46 8.36
N SER A 395 21.72 5.77 9.10
CA SER A 395 22.00 7.11 9.64
C SER A 395 22.65 8.06 8.63
N GLY A 396 22.79 7.64 7.36
CA GLY A 396 23.57 8.36 6.36
C GLY A 396 25.08 8.16 6.50
N GLN A 397 25.83 8.85 5.65
CA GLN A 397 27.30 8.87 5.66
C GLN A 397 27.79 10.32 5.58
N PHE A 398 28.57 10.75 6.58
CA PHE A 398 29.13 12.11 6.60
C PHE A 398 30.24 12.28 5.56
N LEU A 399 30.30 13.48 4.98
CA LEU A 399 31.19 13.91 3.91
C LEU A 399 31.57 15.39 4.07
N GLU A 400 32.51 15.86 3.27
CA GLU A 400 32.85 17.28 3.12
C GLU A 400 32.66 17.72 1.67
N ILE A 401 32.12 18.92 1.44
CA ILE A 401 32.06 19.54 0.11
C ILE A 401 33.08 20.67 0.04
N ALA A 402 33.99 20.60 -0.93
CA ALA A 402 34.94 21.67 -1.21
C ALA A 402 34.26 22.79 -2.01
N LYS A 403 34.22 24.00 -1.43
CA LYS A 403 33.70 25.21 -2.08
C LYS A 403 34.85 26.06 -2.66
N PRO A 404 34.55 27.00 -3.57
CA PRO A 404 35.53 27.95 -4.08
C PRO A 404 36.31 28.63 -2.95
N LYS A 405 37.61 28.86 -3.16
CA LYS A 405 38.57 29.39 -2.16
C LYS A 405 38.92 28.42 -1.02
N GLY A 406 38.68 27.13 -1.17
CA GLY A 406 39.19 26.08 -0.27
C GLY A 406 38.38 25.87 1.02
N ARG A 407 37.21 26.52 1.16
CA ARG A 407 36.32 26.30 2.31
C ARG A 407 35.64 24.94 2.18
N LYS A 408 35.78 24.07 3.17
CA LYS A 408 35.03 22.82 3.26
C LYS A 408 33.76 23.01 4.07
N VAL A 409 32.67 22.37 3.66
CA VAL A 409 31.38 22.41 4.36
C VAL A 409 30.93 20.98 4.67
N PRO A 410 30.51 20.69 5.91
CA PRO A 410 30.03 19.36 6.26
C PRO A 410 28.77 19.03 5.46
N ALA A 411 28.65 17.77 5.06
CA ALA A 411 27.53 17.25 4.31
C ALA A 411 27.26 15.79 4.71
N MET A 412 26.12 15.26 4.28
CA MET A 412 25.76 13.88 4.54
C MET A 412 25.07 13.27 3.33
N VAL A 413 25.50 12.08 2.91
CA VAL A 413 24.69 11.26 1.99
C VAL A 413 23.46 10.80 2.76
N VAL A 414 22.30 11.09 2.21
CA VAL A 414 21.01 10.81 2.85
C VAL A 414 20.17 9.89 1.99
N PRO A 415 19.35 9.00 2.60
CA PRO A 415 18.45 8.14 1.84
C PRO A 415 17.37 8.94 1.11
N SER A 416 16.94 10.07 1.69
CA SER A 416 15.85 10.89 1.16
C SER A 416 15.91 12.31 1.72
N ASN A 417 15.63 13.31 0.88
CA ASN A 417 15.42 14.69 1.32
C ASN A 417 13.95 14.94 1.71
N MET A 418 13.01 14.16 1.19
CA MET A 418 11.59 14.20 1.53
C MET A 418 10.99 12.78 1.47
N ARG A 419 9.83 12.59 2.10
CA ARG A 419 9.04 11.35 2.04
C ARG A 419 7.61 11.70 1.62
N PRO A 420 7.06 11.12 0.54
CA PRO A 420 5.67 11.33 0.18
C PRO A 420 4.76 10.66 1.21
N ALA A 421 3.79 11.40 1.75
CA ALA A 421 2.80 10.91 2.70
C ALA A 421 1.50 11.68 2.48
N ALA A 422 0.70 11.21 1.52
CA ALA A 422 -0.53 11.88 1.08
C ALA A 422 -1.34 12.40 2.29
N PRO A 423 -1.91 13.62 2.19
CA PRO A 423 -1.95 14.44 0.98
C PRO A 423 -0.65 15.25 0.74
N TYR A 424 0.26 15.32 1.71
CA TYR A 424 1.43 16.19 1.66
C TYR A 424 2.74 15.45 1.37
N SER A 425 3.69 16.17 0.81
CA SER A 425 5.10 15.79 0.87
C SER A 425 5.68 16.19 2.22
N ARG A 426 6.36 15.26 2.91
CA ARG A 426 7.00 15.55 4.21
C ARG A 426 8.49 15.76 4.05
N THR A 427 8.95 16.95 4.41
CA THR A 427 10.37 17.29 4.43
C THR A 427 11.11 16.48 5.48
N VAL A 428 12.28 15.94 5.12
CA VAL A 428 13.20 15.29 6.06
C VAL A 428 14.36 16.24 6.33
N VAL A 429 14.44 16.73 7.55
CA VAL A 429 15.56 17.57 8.02
C VAL A 429 16.65 16.65 8.58
N HIS A 430 17.89 16.92 8.19
CA HIS A 430 19.05 16.10 8.54
C HIS A 430 20.04 16.88 9.40
N PRO A 431 20.73 16.23 10.36
CA PRO A 431 20.56 14.82 10.73
C PRO A 431 19.20 14.57 11.42
N GLU A 432 18.52 13.47 11.10
CA GLU A 432 17.29 13.11 11.79
C GLU A 432 17.60 12.89 13.29
N PRO A 433 16.79 13.42 14.22
CA PRO A 433 16.99 13.17 15.64
C PRO A 433 16.96 11.66 15.89
N ARG A 434 17.96 11.15 16.64
CA ARG A 434 17.97 9.73 17.00
C ARG A 434 16.67 9.42 17.72
N ARG A 435 15.95 8.40 17.24
CA ARG A 435 14.80 7.84 17.96
C ARG A 435 15.30 7.51 19.36
N ILE A 436 14.79 8.23 20.36
CA ILE A 436 15.16 7.99 21.75
C ILE A 436 14.67 6.58 22.06
N THR A 437 15.56 5.60 22.03
CA THR A 437 15.30 4.34 22.69
C THR A 437 15.31 4.67 24.16
N THR A 438 14.12 4.73 24.76
CA THR A 438 13.97 4.83 26.20
C THR A 438 14.60 3.59 26.83
N SER A 439 15.85 3.72 27.25
CA SER A 439 16.45 2.75 28.16
C SER A 439 15.80 2.92 29.52
N LEU A 440 15.54 1.81 30.22
CA LEU A 440 15.22 1.87 31.63
C LEU A 440 16.34 2.66 32.36
N PRO A 441 16.01 3.67 33.16
CA PRO A 441 17.00 4.34 34.01
C PRO A 441 17.76 3.31 34.85
N ALA A 442 19.06 3.54 35.07
CA ALA A 442 19.90 2.62 35.83
C ALA A 442 19.43 2.46 37.29
N ASP A 443 18.71 3.45 37.81
CA ASP A 443 18.14 3.56 39.15
C ASP A 443 16.62 3.28 39.19
N ALA A 444 16.04 2.73 38.12
CA ALA A 444 14.62 2.42 38.07
C ALA A 444 14.21 1.36 39.11
N ASP A 445 13.16 1.66 39.88
CA ASP A 445 12.56 0.72 40.83
C ASP A 445 11.63 -0.26 40.08
N MET A 446 12.04 -1.52 40.01
CA MET A 446 11.29 -2.57 39.32
C MET A 446 9.93 -2.86 39.97
N ALA A 447 9.80 -2.70 41.29
CA ALA A 447 8.53 -2.89 41.99
C ALA A 447 7.54 -1.77 41.64
N LEU A 448 8.02 -0.52 41.62
CA LEU A 448 7.22 0.62 41.19
C LEU A 448 6.79 0.49 39.71
N LEU A 449 7.68 0.04 38.82
CA LEU A 449 7.34 -0.21 37.42
C LEU A 449 6.29 -1.32 37.26
N ALA A 450 6.36 -2.37 38.08
CA ALA A 450 5.36 -3.43 38.10
C ALA A 450 3.99 -2.92 38.60
N GLU A 451 3.97 -2.08 39.64
CA GLU A 451 2.75 -1.41 40.12
C GLU A 451 2.14 -0.51 39.04
N GLN A 452 2.97 0.28 38.35
CA GLN A 452 2.53 1.13 37.23
C GLN A 452 1.96 0.30 36.08
N LEU A 453 2.56 -0.85 35.77
CA LEU A 453 2.04 -1.80 34.78
C LEU A 453 0.66 -2.32 35.20
N ALA A 454 0.53 -2.79 36.44
CA ALA A 454 -0.74 -3.29 36.97
C ALA A 454 -1.84 -2.23 36.96
N GLY A 455 -1.51 -1.00 37.38
CA GLY A 455 -2.44 0.13 37.37
C GLY A 455 -2.88 0.51 35.95
N LYS A 456 -1.94 0.62 34.99
CA LYS A 456 -2.27 0.90 33.58
C LYS A 456 -3.11 -0.20 32.94
N ALA A 457 -2.77 -1.46 33.18
CA ALA A 457 -3.51 -2.61 32.66
C ALA A 457 -4.95 -2.65 33.20
N THR A 458 -5.11 -2.44 34.51
CA THR A 458 -6.42 -2.41 35.19
C THR A 458 -7.28 -1.26 34.67
N ASN A 459 -6.73 -0.04 34.60
CA ASN A 459 -7.46 1.13 34.13
C ASN A 459 -7.92 0.96 32.67
N ASN A 460 -7.05 0.45 31.80
CA ASN A 460 -7.41 0.16 30.41
C ASN A 460 -8.50 -0.91 30.32
N HIS A 461 -8.39 -1.99 31.11
CA HIS A 461 -9.40 -3.04 31.13
C HIS A 461 -10.76 -2.51 31.57
N LEU A 462 -10.82 -1.77 32.68
CA LEU A 462 -12.06 -1.20 33.20
C LEU A 462 -12.66 -0.18 32.23
N PHE A 463 -11.85 0.70 31.64
CA PHE A 463 -12.30 1.63 30.59
C PHE A 463 -12.99 0.89 29.44
N ARG A 464 -12.30 -0.10 28.87
CA ARG A 464 -12.81 -0.92 27.76
C ARG A 464 -14.12 -1.63 28.10
N GLN A 465 -14.23 -2.15 29.33
CA GLN A 465 -15.39 -2.94 29.72
C GLN A 465 -16.59 -2.12 30.21
N SER A 466 -16.38 -0.90 30.74
CA SER A 466 -17.44 -0.15 31.44
C SER A 466 -17.78 1.23 30.87
N ARG A 467 -16.89 1.81 30.05
CA ARG A 467 -17.07 3.17 29.52
C ARG A 467 -17.01 3.24 28.01
N ALA A 468 -16.19 2.40 27.39
CA ALA A 468 -16.00 2.42 25.94
C ALA A 468 -17.08 1.64 25.19
N ILE A 469 -17.58 2.22 24.10
CA ILE A 469 -18.29 1.49 23.04
C ILE A 469 -17.26 1.13 21.98
N ASN A 470 -16.89 -0.16 21.91
CA ASN A 470 -15.93 -0.63 20.92
C ASN A 470 -16.62 -1.00 19.61
N LEU A 471 -16.27 -0.27 18.55
CA LEU A 471 -16.74 -0.47 17.20
C LEU A 471 -15.61 -0.88 16.25
N ILE A 472 -14.45 -1.34 16.73
CA ILE A 472 -13.44 -1.91 15.83
C ILE A 472 -13.97 -3.26 15.29
N PRO A 473 -14.19 -3.43 13.97
CA PRO A 473 -14.83 -4.61 13.37
C PRO A 473 -13.97 -5.89 13.38
N SER A 474 -12.72 -5.77 13.85
CA SER A 474 -11.76 -6.86 14.02
C SER A 474 -11.49 -7.19 15.48
N GLU A 475 -12.21 -6.59 16.41
CA GLU A 475 -12.08 -6.84 17.83
C GLU A 475 -13.34 -7.47 18.40
N GLN A 476 -13.17 -8.19 19.50
CA GLN A 476 -14.24 -8.82 20.23
C GLN A 476 -13.72 -9.21 21.61
N THR A 477 -14.53 -8.97 22.66
CA THR A 477 -14.16 -9.37 24.03
C THR A 477 -14.54 -10.83 24.24
N PRO A 478 -13.59 -11.72 24.61
CA PRO A 478 -13.92 -13.11 24.99
C PRO A 478 -14.68 -13.16 26.32
N SER A 479 -15.53 -14.18 26.50
CA SER A 479 -16.29 -14.35 27.75
C SER A 479 -15.36 -14.66 28.93
N LEU A 480 -15.86 -14.52 30.16
CA LEU A 480 -15.07 -14.89 31.34
C LEU A 480 -14.65 -16.38 31.30
N PHE A 481 -15.55 -17.25 30.84
CA PHE A 481 -15.27 -18.67 30.62
C PHE A 481 -14.06 -18.88 29.69
N VAL A 482 -14.06 -18.24 28.52
CA VAL A 482 -12.96 -18.35 27.54
C VAL A 482 -11.66 -17.73 28.06
N ARG A 483 -11.74 -16.61 28.79
CA ARG A 483 -10.58 -15.94 29.38
C ARG A 483 -9.89 -16.80 30.44
N LEU A 484 -10.66 -17.41 31.34
CA LEU A 484 -10.12 -18.31 32.36
C LEU A 484 -9.46 -19.52 31.71
N LEU A 485 -10.14 -20.19 30.78
CA LEU A 485 -9.58 -21.32 30.03
C LEU A 485 -8.26 -20.97 29.33
N SER A 486 -8.18 -19.76 28.76
CA SER A 486 -6.99 -19.29 28.05
C SER A 486 -5.77 -19.08 28.95
N GLY A 487 -5.98 -18.83 30.24
CA GLY A 487 -4.93 -18.52 31.21
C GLY A 487 -4.57 -19.67 32.16
N LEU A 488 -5.24 -20.82 32.08
CA LEU A 488 -4.89 -22.00 32.88
C LEU A 488 -3.52 -22.58 32.48
N ASP A 489 -3.09 -23.61 33.22
CA ASP A 489 -1.83 -24.36 33.06
C ASP A 489 -1.35 -24.60 31.61
N PRO A 490 -2.20 -24.93 30.61
CA PRO A 490 -1.74 -25.08 29.22
C PRO A 490 -0.96 -23.87 28.69
N ALA A 491 -1.21 -22.65 29.18
CA ALA A 491 -0.45 -21.46 28.80
C ALA A 491 1.06 -21.56 29.07
N GLY A 492 1.47 -22.37 30.06
CA GLY A 492 2.87 -22.59 30.44
C GLY A 492 3.50 -23.88 29.88
N ARG A 493 2.78 -24.62 29.03
CA ARG A 493 3.17 -25.98 28.61
C ARG A 493 3.74 -26.07 27.19
N TYR A 494 4.47 -27.15 26.95
CA TYR A 494 5.09 -27.48 25.67
C TYR A 494 4.57 -28.84 25.17
N ALA A 495 4.07 -28.91 23.93
CA ALA A 495 3.41 -30.10 23.39
C ALA A 495 3.77 -30.33 21.91
N GLU A 496 5.06 -30.30 21.60
CA GLU A 496 5.55 -30.62 20.26
C GLU A 496 5.34 -32.10 19.93
N HIS A 497 4.77 -32.37 18.76
CA HIS A 497 4.43 -33.72 18.32
C HIS A 497 4.48 -33.86 16.81
N LYS A 498 4.56 -35.09 16.32
CA LYS A 498 4.51 -35.35 14.88
C LYS A 498 3.69 -36.59 14.60
N ARG A 499 2.85 -36.53 13.56
CA ARG A 499 2.20 -37.71 13.01
C ARG A 499 3.25 -38.64 12.39
N ILE A 500 3.33 -39.87 12.90
CA ILE A 500 4.26 -40.90 12.40
C ILE A 500 3.46 -42.05 11.78
N LYS A 501 3.38 -42.07 10.45
CA LYS A 501 2.63 -43.09 9.68
C LYS A 501 3.10 -44.53 9.92
N ALA A 502 4.34 -44.72 10.37
CA ALA A 502 4.91 -46.04 10.63
C ALA A 502 4.18 -46.81 11.75
N PHE A 503 3.41 -46.12 12.61
CA PHE A 503 2.65 -46.74 13.70
C PHE A 503 1.23 -47.19 13.31
N GLY A 504 0.91 -47.28 12.01
CA GLY A 504 -0.31 -47.90 11.47
C GLY A 504 -1.34 -46.92 10.90
N ALA A 505 -2.46 -47.47 10.41
CA ALA A 505 -3.51 -46.72 9.72
C ALA A 505 -4.20 -45.65 10.60
N ASN A 506 -4.21 -45.83 11.91
CA ASN A 506 -4.66 -44.82 12.89
C ASN A 506 -3.49 -43.98 13.41
N ALA A 507 -2.57 -43.57 12.53
CA ALA A 507 -1.30 -42.93 12.89
C ALA A 507 -1.51 -41.84 13.96
N SER A 508 -1.13 -42.15 15.20
CA SER A 508 -1.28 -41.24 16.33
C SER A 508 -0.19 -40.18 16.28
N ASP A 509 -0.53 -38.96 16.70
CA ASP A 509 0.47 -37.94 16.96
C ASP A 509 1.41 -38.42 18.07
N VAL A 510 2.71 -38.44 17.77
CA VAL A 510 3.75 -38.83 18.72
C VAL A 510 4.30 -37.56 19.35
N PHE A 511 3.92 -37.32 20.60
CA PHE A 511 4.42 -36.20 21.38
C PHE A 511 5.85 -36.45 21.85
N TYR A 512 6.70 -35.43 21.71
CA TYR A 512 8.09 -35.48 22.17
C TYR A 512 8.22 -35.29 23.70
N TYR A 513 7.14 -34.83 24.35
CA TYR A 513 7.09 -34.52 25.78
C TYR A 513 5.95 -35.29 26.45
N GLN A 514 6.10 -35.63 27.74
CA GLN A 514 5.08 -36.34 28.52
C GLN A 514 4.01 -35.40 29.09
N GLY A 515 2.90 -36.00 29.54
CA GLY A 515 1.77 -35.31 30.18
C GLY A 515 0.79 -34.67 29.18
N THR A 516 1.00 -34.83 27.88
CA THR A 516 0.29 -34.12 26.80
C THR A 516 -1.08 -34.70 26.46
N ASP A 517 -1.55 -35.76 27.13
CA ASP A 517 -2.85 -36.39 26.86
C ASP A 517 -4.02 -35.40 26.85
N PHE A 518 -4.03 -34.46 27.81
CA PHE A 518 -5.05 -33.41 27.85
C PHE A 518 -4.96 -32.48 26.63
N ILE A 519 -3.75 -32.15 26.17
CA ILE A 519 -3.54 -31.28 25.00
C ILE A 519 -3.97 -31.99 23.72
N SER A 520 -3.59 -33.27 23.57
CA SER A 520 -4.07 -34.12 22.47
C SER A 520 -5.60 -34.13 22.41
N TRP A 521 -6.26 -34.31 23.55
CA TRP A 521 -7.72 -34.26 23.61
C TRP A 521 -8.29 -32.89 23.22
N VAL A 522 -7.67 -31.77 23.66
CA VAL A 522 -8.10 -30.41 23.30
C VAL A 522 -8.01 -30.20 21.78
N GLU A 523 -6.92 -30.65 21.14
CA GLU A 523 -6.75 -30.55 19.69
C GLU A 523 -7.86 -31.32 18.95
N ASP A 524 -8.11 -32.57 19.32
CA ASP A 524 -9.13 -33.41 18.68
C ASP A 524 -10.54 -32.87 18.90
N ALA A 525 -10.87 -32.47 20.13
CA ALA A 525 -12.16 -31.88 20.46
C ALA A 525 -12.40 -30.56 19.71
N LEU A 526 -11.36 -29.74 19.55
CA LEU A 526 -11.46 -28.49 18.81
C LEU A 526 -11.65 -28.72 17.31
N LYS A 527 -10.90 -29.65 16.71
CA LYS A 527 -11.08 -30.03 15.31
C LYS A 527 -12.50 -30.51 15.05
N ALA A 528 -13.04 -31.38 15.91
CA ALA A 528 -14.41 -31.87 15.79
C ALA A 528 -15.46 -30.76 15.95
N ALA A 529 -15.29 -29.87 16.94
CA ALA A 529 -16.21 -28.76 17.18
C ALA A 529 -16.21 -27.74 16.03
N LEU A 530 -15.04 -27.40 15.50
CA LEU A 530 -14.92 -26.50 14.35
C LEU A 530 -15.41 -27.17 13.05
N GLY A 531 -15.17 -28.47 12.87
CA GLY A 531 -15.73 -29.24 11.75
C GLY A 531 -17.26 -29.20 11.74
N THR A 532 -17.87 -29.32 12.91
CA THR A 532 -19.33 -29.16 13.10
C THR A 532 -19.79 -27.72 12.84
N PHE A 533 -19.03 -26.73 13.33
CA PHE A 533 -19.39 -25.31 13.15
C PHE A 533 -19.36 -24.88 11.68
N LEU A 534 -18.36 -25.36 10.93
CA LEU A 534 -18.11 -25.02 9.53
C LEU A 534 -18.75 -25.97 8.51
N ASP A 535 -19.36 -27.07 8.97
CA ASP A 535 -19.85 -28.17 8.13
C ASP A 535 -18.77 -28.66 7.14
N CYS A 536 -17.61 -29.03 7.67
CA CYS A 536 -16.46 -29.46 6.87
C CYS A 536 -15.75 -30.68 7.46
N ALA A 537 -14.98 -31.36 6.61
CA ALA A 537 -14.32 -32.61 6.99
C ALA A 537 -13.03 -32.40 7.80
N GLU A 538 -12.22 -31.39 7.46
CA GLU A 538 -10.85 -31.25 7.96
C GLU A 538 -10.58 -29.84 8.50
N VAL A 539 -9.94 -29.74 9.66
CA VAL A 539 -9.59 -28.47 10.32
C VAL A 539 -8.18 -28.49 10.92
N GLU A 540 -7.39 -27.45 10.64
CA GLU A 540 -6.07 -27.21 11.20
C GLU A 540 -6.15 -26.00 12.15
N VAL A 541 -5.72 -26.20 13.40
CA VAL A 541 -5.98 -25.33 14.56
C VAL A 541 -4.70 -24.79 15.22
N ARG A 542 -3.53 -25.24 14.75
CA ARG A 542 -2.22 -24.93 15.32
C ARG A 542 -1.64 -23.60 14.81
N ALA A 543 -2.26 -22.99 13.79
CA ALA A 543 -1.89 -21.66 13.34
C ALA A 543 -2.20 -20.60 14.42
N VAL A 544 -1.20 -19.80 14.81
CA VAL A 544 -1.35 -18.80 15.88
C VAL A 544 -1.90 -17.45 15.41
N SER A 545 -2.15 -17.27 14.11
CA SER A 545 -2.80 -16.07 13.55
C SER A 545 -3.40 -16.34 12.17
N GLY A 546 -4.36 -15.51 11.73
CA GLY A 546 -4.94 -15.62 10.38
C GLY A 546 -3.91 -15.41 9.26
N GLN A 547 -2.92 -14.53 9.45
CA GLN A 547 -1.84 -14.37 8.46
C GLN A 547 -0.96 -15.62 8.37
N MET A 548 -0.72 -16.30 9.50
CA MET A 548 -0.04 -17.59 9.49
C MET A 548 -0.88 -18.65 8.79
N ALA A 549 -2.20 -18.70 9.03
CA ALA A 549 -3.12 -19.60 8.34
C ALA A 549 -3.02 -19.46 6.80
N ASN A 550 -2.95 -18.24 6.27
CA ASN A 550 -2.75 -18.04 4.82
C ASN A 550 -1.35 -18.49 4.36
N LYS A 551 -0.30 -18.21 5.14
CA LYS A 551 1.07 -18.63 4.80
C LYS A 551 1.22 -20.15 4.74
N VAL A 552 0.61 -20.89 5.66
CA VAL A 552 0.68 -22.36 5.67
C VAL A 552 -0.05 -22.96 4.47
N VAL A 553 -1.16 -22.34 4.03
CA VAL A 553 -1.83 -22.71 2.77
C VAL A 553 -0.93 -22.45 1.57
N PHE A 554 -0.31 -21.28 1.47
CA PHE A 554 0.56 -20.95 0.34
C PHE A 554 1.80 -21.86 0.29
N SER A 555 2.40 -22.14 1.44
CA SER A 555 3.55 -23.03 1.57
C SER A 555 3.16 -24.47 1.22
N GLY A 556 2.05 -24.97 1.78
CA GLY A 556 1.54 -26.30 1.50
C GLY A 556 1.16 -26.50 0.03
N LEU A 557 0.62 -25.46 -0.61
CA LEU A 557 0.32 -25.48 -2.05
C LEU A 557 1.60 -25.55 -2.90
N ILE A 558 2.64 -24.78 -2.57
CA ILE A 558 3.94 -24.90 -3.24
C ILE A 558 4.48 -26.33 -3.07
N ASP A 559 4.58 -26.82 -1.84
CA ASP A 559 5.13 -28.17 -1.59
C ASP A 559 4.31 -29.26 -2.30
N HIS A 560 2.98 -29.14 -2.29
CA HIS A 560 2.11 -30.04 -3.04
C HIS A 560 2.42 -29.98 -4.56
N LEU A 561 2.51 -28.80 -5.16
CA LEU A 561 2.81 -28.66 -6.59
C LEU A 561 4.23 -29.18 -6.95
N HIS A 562 5.18 -29.13 -6.02
CA HIS A 562 6.56 -29.60 -6.20
C HIS A 562 6.83 -31.03 -5.75
N ARG A 563 5.81 -31.76 -5.28
CA ARG A 563 5.95 -33.11 -4.68
C ARG A 563 6.67 -34.15 -5.54
N PHE A 564 6.75 -33.95 -6.86
CA PHE A 564 7.47 -34.83 -7.80
C PHE A 564 8.65 -34.14 -8.52
N GLY A 565 8.92 -32.87 -8.22
CA GLY A 565 9.99 -32.09 -8.82
C GLY A 565 11.37 -32.44 -8.24
N LYS A 566 12.41 -32.26 -9.04
CA LYS A 566 13.82 -32.26 -8.59
C LYS A 566 14.34 -30.83 -8.66
N GLY A 567 14.78 -30.25 -7.55
CA GLY A 567 15.32 -28.89 -7.49
C GLY A 567 14.59 -27.98 -6.51
N GLU A 568 14.85 -26.68 -6.58
CA GLU A 568 14.18 -25.69 -5.73
C GLU A 568 12.68 -25.59 -6.08
N PRO A 569 11.78 -25.49 -5.09
CA PRO A 569 10.36 -25.30 -5.33
C PRO A 569 10.10 -24.00 -6.10
N ALA A 570 9.51 -24.11 -7.29
CA ALA A 570 9.02 -22.96 -8.03
C ALA A 570 7.86 -22.27 -7.29
N ARG A 571 7.81 -20.95 -7.40
CA ARG A 571 6.71 -20.14 -6.86
C ARG A 571 5.36 -20.44 -7.57
N LEU A 572 4.25 -20.05 -6.95
CA LEU A 572 2.90 -20.09 -7.51
C LEU A 572 2.81 -19.24 -8.78
N GLY A 573 2.08 -19.73 -9.78
CA GLY A 573 1.72 -18.97 -10.98
C GLY A 573 0.78 -17.80 -10.68
N PRO A 574 -0.04 -17.37 -11.64
CA PRO A 574 -0.93 -16.23 -11.42
C PRO A 574 -1.90 -16.47 -10.26
N VAL A 575 -2.03 -15.49 -9.37
CA VAL A 575 -2.93 -15.52 -8.22
C VAL A 575 -3.92 -14.36 -8.34
N MET A 576 -5.21 -14.65 -8.23
CA MET A 576 -6.27 -13.65 -8.25
C MET A 576 -6.73 -13.30 -6.83
N ASN A 577 -6.86 -12.02 -6.49
CA ASN A 577 -7.26 -11.58 -5.14
C ASN A 577 -7.95 -10.19 -5.13
N ASN A 578 -8.44 -9.75 -3.98
CA ASN A 578 -8.96 -8.39 -3.80
C ASN A 578 -7.84 -7.36 -3.66
N HIS A 579 -7.91 -6.22 -4.37
CA HIS A 579 -6.92 -5.15 -4.22
C HIS A 579 -6.97 -4.52 -2.82
N LEU A 580 -5.80 -4.22 -2.21
CA LEU A 580 -5.72 -3.64 -0.85
C LEU A 580 -6.51 -2.34 -0.71
N GLY A 581 -6.38 -1.43 -1.68
CA GLY A 581 -7.14 -0.17 -1.71
C GLY A 581 -8.65 -0.36 -1.89
N LYS A 582 -9.09 -1.50 -2.43
CA LYS A 582 -10.51 -1.85 -2.61
C LYS A 582 -11.02 -2.80 -1.51
N GLY A 583 -10.38 -2.78 -0.34
CA GLY A 583 -10.82 -3.54 0.83
C GLY A 583 -10.18 -4.91 1.00
N GLY A 584 -9.25 -5.32 0.12
CA GLY A 584 -8.48 -6.56 0.28
C GLY A 584 -7.70 -6.64 1.59
N HIS A 585 -7.29 -7.84 2.00
CA HIS A 585 -6.44 -8.04 3.18
C HIS A 585 -4.96 -8.17 2.81
N LEU A 586 -4.08 -7.63 3.66
CA LEU A 586 -2.63 -7.57 3.42
C LEU A 586 -2.00 -8.96 3.21
N SER A 587 -2.44 -9.98 3.96
CA SER A 587 -1.90 -11.35 3.82
C SER A 587 -2.15 -11.96 2.44
N ALA A 588 -3.20 -11.55 1.74
CA ALA A 588 -3.46 -11.99 0.38
C ALA A 588 -2.66 -11.19 -0.67
N GLN A 589 -2.02 -10.06 -0.29
CA GLN A 589 -1.28 -9.20 -1.22
C GLN A 589 0.17 -9.63 -1.39
N TYR A 590 0.76 -9.28 -2.54
CA TYR A 590 2.21 -9.37 -2.75
C TYR A 590 3.02 -8.46 -1.81
N LEU A 591 2.43 -7.39 -1.29
CA LEU A 591 3.05 -6.57 -0.24
C LEU A 591 3.10 -7.29 1.12
N GLY A 592 2.28 -8.31 1.32
CA GLY A 592 2.22 -9.09 2.56
C GLY A 592 2.74 -10.52 2.39
N ALA A 593 2.01 -11.49 2.93
CA ALA A 593 2.45 -12.87 3.01
C ALA A 593 2.72 -13.51 1.64
N LEU A 594 1.96 -13.15 0.61
CA LEU A 594 2.05 -13.75 -0.73
C LEU A 594 3.37 -13.42 -1.45
N ARG A 595 4.12 -12.38 -1.03
CA ARG A 595 5.39 -11.94 -1.63
C ARG A 595 6.37 -13.07 -1.92
N HIS A 596 6.46 -14.01 -0.98
CA HIS A 596 7.45 -15.09 -1.00
C HIS A 596 6.97 -16.29 -1.82
N PHE A 597 5.68 -16.35 -2.16
CA PHE A 597 5.04 -17.51 -2.78
C PHE A 597 4.61 -17.25 -4.21
N ALA A 598 4.34 -16.01 -4.64
CA ALA A 598 3.95 -15.71 -6.03
C ALA A 598 5.17 -15.55 -6.96
N LYS A 599 5.06 -16.08 -8.19
CA LYS A 599 6.01 -15.87 -9.29
C LYS A 599 5.94 -14.43 -9.78
N SER A 600 7.02 -13.99 -10.40
CA SER A 600 6.93 -12.92 -11.39
C SER A 600 6.22 -13.45 -12.63
N HIS A 601 5.37 -12.63 -13.24
CA HIS A 601 4.74 -12.94 -14.50
C HIS A 601 5.82 -13.01 -15.59
N PRO A 602 5.84 -14.06 -16.43
CA PRO A 602 6.90 -14.27 -17.43
C PRO A 602 7.06 -13.08 -18.37
N ASP A 603 5.93 -12.45 -18.72
CA ASP A 603 5.92 -11.35 -19.68
C ASP A 603 6.21 -9.96 -19.11
N THR A 604 6.12 -9.75 -17.80
CA THR A 604 6.09 -8.40 -17.23
C THR A 604 7.03 -8.17 -16.07
N ASP A 605 7.78 -9.17 -15.60
CA ASP A 605 8.65 -9.15 -14.38
C ASP A 605 7.96 -8.76 -13.05
N LYS A 606 6.78 -8.14 -13.11
CA LYS A 606 5.87 -7.85 -12.01
C LYS A 606 5.36 -9.13 -11.37
N PRO A 607 4.97 -9.08 -10.08
CA PRO A 607 4.26 -10.17 -9.45
C PRO A 607 3.06 -10.63 -10.29
N ALA A 608 2.88 -11.94 -10.46
CA ALA A 608 1.74 -12.52 -11.17
C ALA A 608 0.47 -12.44 -10.31
N ILE A 609 0.05 -11.23 -9.97
CA ILE A 609 -1.15 -10.94 -9.19
C ILE A 609 -2.17 -10.27 -10.10
N ILE A 610 -3.38 -10.82 -10.11
CA ILE A 610 -4.54 -10.20 -10.77
C ILE A 610 -5.49 -9.75 -9.67
N ASN A 611 -5.91 -8.49 -9.71
CA ASN A 611 -6.90 -8.02 -8.76
C ASN A 611 -8.30 -8.18 -9.33
N PHE A 612 -9.26 -8.54 -8.48
CA PHE A 612 -10.68 -8.51 -8.85
C PHE A 612 -11.08 -7.09 -9.26
N PRO A 613 -11.69 -6.90 -10.44
CA PRO A 613 -12.35 -5.65 -10.78
C PRO A 613 -13.55 -5.45 -9.87
N VAL A 614 -13.91 -4.18 -9.64
CA VAL A 614 -15.10 -3.80 -8.86
C VAL A 614 -16.11 -3.09 -9.76
N GLU A 615 -17.37 -3.10 -9.36
CA GLU A 615 -18.43 -2.41 -10.10
C GLU A 615 -18.21 -0.89 -10.08
N ASP A 616 -18.47 -0.22 -11.21
CA ASP A 616 -18.24 1.23 -11.35
C ASP A 616 -19.07 2.07 -10.36
N GLN A 617 -20.27 1.58 -9.99
CA GLN A 617 -21.19 2.23 -9.05
C GLN A 617 -21.02 1.73 -7.61
N ASN A 618 -20.32 0.61 -7.38
CA ASN A 618 -20.12 0.04 -6.05
C ASN A 618 -18.71 -0.56 -5.91
N ASN A 619 -17.78 0.27 -5.44
CA ASN A 619 -16.38 -0.08 -5.21
C ASN A 619 -16.14 -1.20 -4.18
N TYR A 620 -17.17 -1.69 -3.49
CA TYR A 620 -17.08 -2.76 -2.49
C TYR A 620 -17.54 -4.13 -3.02
N ARG A 621 -18.08 -4.17 -4.24
CA ARG A 621 -18.58 -5.39 -4.90
C ARG A 621 -17.74 -5.73 -6.12
N ILE A 622 -17.43 -7.01 -6.28
CA ILE A 622 -16.67 -7.53 -7.42
C ILE A 622 -17.55 -7.48 -8.68
N ASP A 623 -16.99 -7.00 -9.79
CA ASP A 623 -17.60 -7.12 -11.11
C ASP A 623 -17.37 -8.54 -11.65
N VAL A 624 -18.42 -9.36 -11.60
CA VAL A 624 -18.33 -10.78 -11.97
C VAL A 624 -17.95 -10.94 -13.44
N ASN A 625 -18.55 -10.18 -14.36
CA ASN A 625 -18.33 -10.37 -15.79
C ASN A 625 -16.87 -10.05 -16.17
N ARG A 626 -16.37 -8.88 -15.73
CA ARG A 626 -14.95 -8.51 -15.94
C ARG A 626 -14.01 -9.51 -15.25
N THR A 627 -14.41 -10.06 -14.11
CA THR A 627 -13.63 -11.11 -13.43
C THR A 627 -13.51 -12.38 -14.27
N LEU A 628 -14.61 -12.86 -14.87
CA LEU A 628 -14.58 -14.06 -15.70
C LEU A 628 -13.67 -13.90 -16.92
N GLU A 629 -13.70 -12.72 -17.57
CA GLU A 629 -12.80 -12.38 -18.68
C GLU A 629 -11.32 -12.49 -18.26
N LEU A 630 -10.97 -11.91 -17.10
CA LEU A 630 -9.61 -11.98 -16.55
C LEU A 630 -9.22 -13.41 -16.15
N ILE A 631 -10.15 -14.20 -15.64
CA ILE A 631 -9.93 -15.62 -15.31
C ILE A 631 -9.58 -16.42 -16.58
N ASP A 632 -10.28 -16.19 -17.69
CA ASP A 632 -9.95 -16.83 -18.97
C ASP A 632 -8.62 -16.37 -19.56
N GLN A 633 -8.33 -15.08 -19.45
CA GLN A 633 -7.10 -14.49 -19.97
C GLN A 633 -5.86 -14.97 -19.20
N HIS A 634 -5.94 -15.03 -17.87
CA HIS A 634 -4.76 -15.24 -17.03
C HIS A 634 -4.61 -16.65 -16.46
N ARG A 635 -5.68 -17.47 -16.48
CA ARG A 635 -5.69 -18.85 -15.96
C ARG A 635 -5.02 -18.95 -14.58
N PRO A 636 -5.56 -18.29 -13.53
CA PRO A 636 -4.94 -18.30 -12.21
C PRO A 636 -4.83 -19.71 -11.63
N GLN A 637 -3.80 -19.95 -10.80
CA GLN A 637 -3.63 -21.19 -10.04
C GLN A 637 -4.33 -21.14 -8.68
N LEU A 638 -4.54 -19.94 -8.15
CA LEU A 638 -5.17 -19.69 -6.86
C LEU A 638 -6.05 -18.45 -6.97
N ILE A 639 -7.29 -18.56 -6.51
CA ILE A 639 -8.24 -17.45 -6.40
C ILE A 639 -8.52 -17.25 -4.90
N ILE A 640 -8.27 -16.04 -4.39
CA ILE A 640 -8.37 -15.71 -2.97
C ILE A 640 -9.43 -14.64 -2.73
N PHE A 641 -10.57 -15.04 -2.18
CA PHE A 641 -11.57 -14.12 -1.63
C PHE A 641 -11.16 -13.73 -0.20
N GLY A 642 -10.40 -12.64 -0.07
CA GLY A 642 -9.96 -12.14 1.25
C GLY A 642 -10.06 -10.62 1.38
N LYS A 643 -11.08 -10.15 2.10
CA LYS A 643 -11.32 -8.73 2.37
C LYS A 643 -11.26 -8.40 3.87
N SER A 644 -10.72 -7.21 4.15
CA SER A 644 -10.79 -6.54 5.45
C SER A 644 -12.01 -5.60 5.55
N MET A 645 -12.46 -5.06 4.42
CA MET A 645 -13.69 -4.28 4.30
C MET A 645 -14.73 -5.12 3.56
N VAL A 646 -15.68 -5.70 4.30
CA VAL A 646 -16.69 -6.61 3.75
C VAL A 646 -18.06 -5.97 3.97
N LEU A 647 -18.69 -5.46 2.91
CA LEU A 647 -20.05 -4.92 2.96
C LEU A 647 -21.08 -5.84 2.29
N HIS A 648 -20.63 -6.73 1.42
CA HIS A 648 -21.45 -7.64 0.63
C HIS A 648 -20.83 -9.06 0.65
N PRO A 649 -21.64 -10.11 0.46
CA PRO A 649 -21.13 -11.44 0.12
C PRO A 649 -20.26 -11.41 -1.14
N GLU A 650 -19.24 -12.25 -1.19
CA GLU A 650 -18.39 -12.40 -2.39
C GLU A 650 -19.03 -13.36 -3.41
N PRO A 651 -18.80 -13.19 -4.73
CA PRO A 651 -19.39 -14.05 -5.77
C PRO A 651 -18.65 -15.38 -5.92
N VAL A 652 -18.55 -16.16 -4.84
CA VAL A 652 -17.81 -17.44 -4.81
C VAL A 652 -18.46 -18.45 -5.74
N ARG A 653 -19.79 -18.60 -5.67
CA ARG A 653 -20.57 -19.55 -6.48
C ARG A 653 -20.42 -19.29 -7.96
N GLU A 654 -20.62 -18.05 -8.38
CA GLU A 654 -20.56 -17.64 -9.78
C GLU A 654 -19.20 -17.97 -10.40
N ILE A 655 -18.11 -17.72 -9.64
CA ILE A 655 -16.75 -18.00 -10.10
C ILE A 655 -16.42 -19.49 -10.03
N ALA A 656 -16.80 -20.18 -8.97
CA ALA A 656 -16.54 -21.61 -8.80
C ALA A 656 -17.29 -22.45 -9.86
N ASP A 657 -18.56 -22.14 -10.12
CA ASP A 657 -19.37 -22.80 -11.15
C ASP A 657 -18.73 -22.64 -12.54
N TYR A 658 -18.21 -21.44 -12.85
CA TYR A 658 -17.55 -21.15 -14.13
C TYR A 658 -16.32 -22.02 -14.39
N ILE A 659 -15.50 -22.25 -13.36
CA ILE A 659 -14.24 -22.99 -13.48
C ILE A 659 -14.37 -24.48 -13.18
N THR A 660 -15.51 -24.96 -12.68
CA THR A 660 -15.66 -26.33 -12.14
C THR A 660 -15.21 -27.43 -13.10
N ASN A 661 -15.49 -27.28 -14.40
CA ASN A 661 -15.18 -28.28 -15.43
C ASN A 661 -13.81 -28.07 -16.10
N TRP A 662 -13.01 -27.13 -15.63
CA TRP A 662 -11.68 -26.89 -16.19
C TRP A 662 -10.73 -28.03 -15.82
N LYS A 663 -9.94 -28.48 -16.80
CA LYS A 663 -8.95 -29.53 -16.59
C LYS A 663 -7.90 -29.12 -15.55
N ASP A 664 -7.40 -27.89 -15.66
CA ASP A 664 -6.42 -27.29 -14.76
C ASP A 664 -7.10 -26.20 -13.91
N ARG A 665 -8.09 -26.60 -13.11
CA ARG A 665 -8.89 -25.68 -12.30
C ARG A 665 -8.04 -25.01 -11.19
N PRO A 666 -8.18 -23.68 -10.98
CA PRO A 666 -7.59 -23.02 -9.81
C PRO A 666 -8.12 -23.59 -8.50
N LEU A 667 -7.31 -23.48 -7.45
CA LEU A 667 -7.79 -23.65 -6.08
C LEU A 667 -8.58 -22.40 -5.66
N VAL A 668 -9.78 -22.58 -5.11
CA VAL A 668 -10.59 -21.48 -4.58
C VAL A 668 -10.44 -21.40 -3.07
N MET A 669 -9.84 -20.31 -2.59
CA MET A 669 -9.59 -20.04 -1.18
C MET A 669 -10.45 -18.87 -0.70
N TYR A 670 -11.17 -19.06 0.41
CA TYR A 670 -11.94 -18.00 1.06
C TYR A 670 -11.33 -17.65 2.43
N ASP A 671 -10.76 -16.44 2.56
CA ASP A 671 -10.31 -15.90 3.84
C ASP A 671 -11.49 -15.21 4.54
N MET A 672 -12.13 -15.96 5.43
CA MET A 672 -13.27 -15.53 6.23
C MET A 672 -12.84 -14.83 7.52
N ALA A 673 -11.63 -14.29 7.66
CA ALA A 673 -11.17 -13.74 8.94
C ALA A 673 -12.17 -12.78 9.61
N HIS A 674 -12.76 -11.86 8.84
CA HIS A 674 -13.76 -10.91 9.35
C HIS A 674 -15.16 -11.49 9.52
N VAL A 675 -15.50 -12.56 8.80
CA VAL A 675 -16.87 -13.10 8.71
C VAL A 675 -16.99 -14.55 9.20
N LEU A 676 -15.94 -15.09 9.82
CA LEU A 676 -15.91 -16.46 10.36
C LEU A 676 -17.05 -16.70 11.35
N GLY A 677 -17.38 -15.71 12.19
CA GLY A 677 -18.51 -15.85 13.11
C GLY A 677 -19.87 -15.76 12.43
N LEU A 678 -19.91 -15.29 11.18
CA LEU A 678 -21.10 -15.13 10.35
C LEU A 678 -21.26 -16.23 9.29
N VAL A 679 -20.34 -17.19 9.24
CA VAL A 679 -20.39 -18.28 8.26
C VAL A 679 -21.68 -19.10 8.42
N GLY A 680 -22.27 -19.46 7.29
CA GLY A 680 -23.50 -20.22 7.21
C GLY A 680 -24.66 -19.43 6.58
N PRO A 681 -25.91 -19.85 6.83
CA PRO A 681 -27.07 -19.46 6.02
C PRO A 681 -27.50 -17.99 6.18
N HIS A 682 -27.02 -17.30 7.21
CA HIS A 682 -27.43 -15.91 7.50
C HIS A 682 -26.60 -14.85 6.77
N PHE A 683 -25.40 -15.19 6.32
CA PHE A 683 -24.55 -14.28 5.55
C PHE A 683 -23.99 -14.94 4.30
N GLN A 684 -23.09 -15.91 4.45
CA GLN A 684 -22.41 -16.57 3.33
C GLN A 684 -21.87 -17.94 3.77
N ASP A 685 -22.01 -18.94 2.89
CA ASP A 685 -21.49 -20.29 3.12
C ASP A 685 -20.50 -20.67 1.99
N PRO A 686 -19.19 -20.40 2.18
CA PRO A 686 -18.21 -20.59 1.12
C PRO A 686 -18.10 -22.03 0.62
N PHE A 687 -18.30 -23.03 1.47
CA PHE A 687 -18.19 -24.44 1.05
C PHE A 687 -19.37 -24.84 0.15
N GLN A 688 -20.59 -24.45 0.51
CA GLN A 688 -21.78 -24.69 -0.32
C GLN A 688 -21.77 -23.86 -1.62
N GLU A 689 -20.93 -22.84 -1.69
CA GLU A 689 -20.69 -21.99 -2.86
C GLU A 689 -19.48 -22.44 -3.69
N GLY A 690 -18.75 -23.49 -3.28
CA GLY A 690 -17.69 -24.09 -4.09
C GLY A 690 -16.26 -23.65 -3.77
N ALA A 691 -16.02 -23.04 -2.60
CA ALA A 691 -14.66 -22.87 -2.09
C ALA A 691 -14.02 -24.23 -1.75
N ASP A 692 -12.74 -24.41 -2.09
CA ASP A 692 -11.99 -25.63 -1.81
C ASP A 692 -11.47 -25.68 -0.37
N LEU A 693 -11.09 -24.51 0.14
CA LEU A 693 -10.65 -24.32 1.50
C LEU A 693 -10.98 -22.92 1.99
N VAL A 694 -11.00 -22.80 3.31
CA VAL A 694 -11.23 -21.55 3.99
C VAL A 694 -10.11 -21.30 5.01
N THR A 695 -9.76 -20.04 5.21
CA THR A 695 -8.90 -19.61 6.32
C THR A 695 -9.61 -18.57 7.15
N GLY A 696 -9.24 -18.44 8.42
CA GLY A 696 -9.95 -17.51 9.30
C GLY A 696 -9.12 -17.05 10.50
N SER A 697 -9.57 -15.94 11.09
CA SER A 697 -9.12 -15.44 12.38
C SER A 697 -10.21 -15.68 13.40
N THR A 698 -9.86 -16.22 14.56
CA THR A 698 -10.84 -16.66 15.57
C THR A 698 -11.20 -15.62 16.62
N HIS A 699 -11.02 -14.32 16.34
CA HIS A 699 -11.10 -13.23 17.34
C HIS A 699 -11.79 -11.96 16.80
N LYS A 700 -12.59 -12.09 15.75
CA LYS A 700 -13.32 -10.99 15.11
C LYS A 700 -14.82 -11.18 15.33
N THR A 701 -15.60 -11.44 14.28
CA THR A 701 -17.00 -11.88 14.44
C THR A 701 -17.10 -13.20 15.18
N PHE A 702 -16.12 -14.10 14.99
CA PHE A 702 -15.92 -15.27 15.85
C PHE A 702 -15.25 -14.82 17.15
N PHE A 703 -15.94 -14.99 18.28
CA PHE A 703 -15.57 -14.40 19.58
C PHE A 703 -14.60 -15.25 20.42
N GLY A 704 -13.62 -15.88 19.77
CA GLY A 704 -12.56 -16.65 20.42
C GLY A 704 -11.26 -15.87 20.66
N PRO A 705 -10.21 -16.54 21.14
CA PRO A 705 -8.90 -15.92 21.34
C PRO A 705 -8.15 -15.71 20.01
N GLN A 706 -7.07 -14.93 20.06
CA GLN A 706 -6.26 -14.61 18.87
C GLN A 706 -5.53 -15.85 18.33
N ARG A 707 -6.11 -16.49 17.31
CA ARG A 707 -5.51 -17.59 16.53
C ARG A 707 -5.92 -17.51 15.06
N GLY A 708 -5.41 -18.43 14.25
CA GLY A 708 -5.88 -18.70 12.89
C GLY A 708 -6.35 -20.14 12.73
N ILE A 709 -7.16 -20.39 11.71
CA ILE A 709 -7.58 -21.74 11.31
C ILE A 709 -7.48 -21.90 9.80
N VAL A 710 -7.28 -23.15 9.35
CA VAL A 710 -7.53 -23.59 7.98
C VAL A 710 -8.57 -24.69 8.04
N ALA A 711 -9.56 -24.68 7.16
CA ALA A 711 -10.52 -25.78 7.06
C ALA A 711 -10.80 -26.12 5.60
N SER A 712 -11.14 -27.38 5.33
CA SER A 712 -11.39 -27.87 3.97
C SER A 712 -12.24 -29.14 3.95
N ASN A 713 -12.69 -29.53 2.75
CA ASN A 713 -13.29 -30.85 2.48
C ASN A 713 -12.29 -31.82 1.84
N MET A 714 -10.99 -31.61 2.06
CA MET A 714 -9.90 -32.44 1.51
C MET A 714 -9.61 -33.69 2.35
N ALA A 715 -10.68 -34.40 2.75
CA ALA A 715 -10.61 -35.60 3.57
C ALA A 715 -9.82 -36.73 2.90
N GLU A 716 -9.44 -37.75 3.67
CA GLU A 716 -8.83 -38.97 3.15
C GLU A 716 -9.69 -39.58 2.02
N GLY A 717 -9.05 -39.95 0.91
CA GLY A 717 -9.73 -40.43 -0.31
C GLY A 717 -10.17 -39.34 -1.29
N SER A 718 -10.12 -38.05 -0.92
CA SER A 718 -10.35 -36.94 -1.84
C SER A 718 -9.14 -36.69 -2.75
N PHE A 719 -9.36 -36.04 -3.90
CA PHE A 719 -8.29 -35.68 -4.84
C PHE A 719 -7.21 -34.78 -4.22
N TYR A 720 -7.62 -33.85 -3.37
CA TYR A 720 -6.72 -32.89 -2.74
C TYR A 720 -6.22 -33.32 -1.35
N HIS A 721 -6.44 -34.57 -0.91
CA HIS A 721 -5.98 -35.02 0.41
C HIS A 721 -4.47 -34.82 0.62
N SER A 722 -3.66 -35.12 -0.41
CA SER A 722 -2.21 -34.91 -0.33
C SER A 722 -1.80 -33.43 -0.19
N LEU A 723 -2.64 -32.47 -0.60
CA LEU A 723 -2.43 -31.05 -0.32
C LEU A 723 -2.72 -30.75 1.16
N TRP A 724 -3.80 -31.31 1.71
CA TRP A 724 -4.12 -31.17 3.13
C TRP A 724 -2.99 -31.65 4.03
N GLU A 725 -2.41 -32.83 3.74
CA GLU A 725 -1.26 -33.34 4.50
C GLU A 725 -0.06 -32.37 4.49
N LYS A 726 0.14 -31.65 3.37
CA LYS A 726 1.18 -30.62 3.29
C LYS A 726 0.85 -29.40 4.13
N ILE A 727 -0.39 -28.93 4.08
CA ILE A 727 -0.88 -27.83 4.93
C ILE A 727 -0.68 -28.15 6.41
N GLU A 728 -1.04 -29.35 6.86
CA GLU A 728 -0.81 -29.80 8.25
C GLU A 728 0.68 -29.76 8.59
N SER A 729 1.55 -30.30 7.72
CA SER A 729 3.00 -30.34 7.97
C SER A 729 3.68 -28.97 7.98
N GLU A 730 3.18 -28.05 7.17
CA GLU A 730 3.63 -26.65 7.11
C GLU A 730 3.13 -25.85 8.31
N ALA A 731 1.92 -26.13 8.80
CA ALA A 731 1.44 -25.56 10.05
C ALA A 731 2.25 -26.08 11.24
N PHE A 732 2.49 -27.39 11.30
CA PHE A 732 3.21 -28.05 12.38
C PHE A 732 3.95 -29.30 11.90
N PRO A 733 5.28 -29.42 12.08
CA PRO A 733 6.19 -28.50 12.77
C PRO A 733 6.79 -27.38 11.88
N GLY A 734 6.31 -27.21 10.64
CA GLY A 734 6.95 -26.31 9.66
C GLY A 734 7.04 -24.84 10.10
N ALA A 735 5.97 -24.30 10.68
CA ALA A 735 5.88 -22.88 11.00
C ALA A 735 6.00 -22.56 12.50
N VAL A 736 5.80 -23.53 13.39
CA VAL A 736 5.99 -23.37 14.85
C VAL A 736 6.54 -24.65 15.48
N SER A 737 7.37 -24.50 16.52
CA SER A 737 7.87 -25.63 17.33
C SER A 737 6.92 -26.01 18.46
N ASN A 738 6.22 -25.03 19.04
CA ASN A 738 5.10 -25.21 19.96
C ASN A 738 4.03 -24.20 19.57
N HIS A 739 2.76 -24.60 19.62
CA HIS A 739 1.65 -23.69 19.40
C HIS A 739 1.08 -23.24 20.74
N HIS A 740 0.36 -22.11 20.78
CA HIS A 740 -0.05 -21.49 22.05
C HIS A 740 -1.17 -22.29 22.75
N LEU A 741 -0.84 -23.25 23.62
CA LEU A 741 -1.82 -24.22 24.12
C LEU A 741 -2.91 -23.60 25.00
N GLY A 742 -2.61 -22.53 25.75
CA GLY A 742 -3.61 -21.78 26.51
C GLY A 742 -4.72 -21.22 25.62
N THR A 743 -4.38 -20.46 24.59
CA THR A 743 -5.38 -19.94 23.66
C THR A 743 -6.02 -21.03 22.78
N LEU A 744 -5.40 -22.19 22.62
CA LEU A 744 -6.04 -23.35 21.97
C LEU A 744 -7.21 -23.86 22.81
N LEU A 745 -7.00 -24.05 24.12
CA LEU A 745 -8.06 -24.42 25.06
C LEU A 745 -9.16 -23.36 25.13
N GLY A 746 -8.78 -22.08 25.16
CA GLY A 746 -9.74 -20.98 25.05
C GLY A 746 -10.56 -21.02 23.77
N LEU A 747 -9.96 -21.38 22.63
CA LEU A 747 -10.65 -21.50 21.36
C LEU A 747 -11.67 -22.64 21.35
N LEU A 748 -11.38 -23.76 22.03
CA LEU A 748 -12.36 -24.83 22.23
C LEU A 748 -13.58 -24.31 22.98
N GLY A 749 -13.37 -23.60 24.09
CA GLY A 749 -14.46 -22.98 24.86
C GLY A 749 -15.28 -21.99 24.02
N ALA A 750 -14.62 -21.14 23.24
CA ALA A 750 -15.29 -20.18 22.36
C ALA A 750 -16.08 -20.87 21.22
N THR A 751 -15.58 -21.99 20.71
CA THR A 751 -16.27 -22.77 19.67
C THR A 751 -17.56 -23.39 20.22
N TYR A 752 -17.55 -23.87 21.46
CA TYR A 752 -18.78 -24.33 22.13
C TYR A 752 -19.80 -23.20 22.31
N GLU A 753 -19.37 -22.00 22.71
CA GLU A 753 -20.25 -20.84 22.76
C GLU A 753 -20.80 -20.50 21.35
N MET A 754 -19.95 -20.46 20.32
CA MET A 754 -20.39 -20.20 18.94
C MET A 754 -21.43 -21.22 18.47
N LEU A 755 -21.23 -22.52 18.71
CA LEU A 755 -22.20 -23.56 18.37
C LEU A 755 -23.55 -23.38 19.09
N GLY A 756 -23.54 -22.89 20.34
CA GLY A 756 -24.75 -22.65 21.11
C GLY A 756 -25.53 -21.40 20.71
N PHE A 757 -24.87 -20.41 20.10
CA PHE A 757 -25.42 -19.06 19.92
C PHE A 757 -25.40 -18.53 18.48
N LYS A 758 -24.79 -19.24 17.53
CA LYS A 758 -24.49 -18.69 16.19
C LYS A 758 -25.72 -18.12 15.49
N ASP A 759 -26.83 -18.84 15.43
CA ASP A 759 -27.95 -18.45 14.57
C ASP A 759 -28.56 -17.09 15.01
N ASP A 760 -28.83 -16.95 16.32
CA ASP A 760 -29.35 -15.71 16.91
C ASP A 760 -28.33 -14.57 16.86
N TYR A 761 -27.05 -14.88 17.09
CA TYR A 761 -25.97 -13.89 17.06
C TYR A 761 -25.78 -13.33 15.65
N GLN A 762 -25.72 -14.19 14.64
CA GLN A 762 -25.51 -13.83 13.25
C GLN A 762 -26.62 -12.92 12.73
N GLN A 763 -27.88 -13.32 12.96
CA GLN A 763 -29.04 -12.51 12.56
C GLN A 763 -29.02 -11.14 13.22
N GLN A 764 -28.76 -11.08 14.53
CA GLN A 764 -28.74 -9.82 15.26
C GLN A 764 -27.60 -8.90 14.83
N VAL A 765 -26.40 -9.42 14.61
CA VAL A 765 -25.25 -8.62 14.15
C VAL A 765 -25.54 -7.96 12.82
N ILE A 766 -26.14 -8.68 11.86
CA ILE A 766 -26.50 -8.15 10.54
C ILE A 766 -27.62 -7.12 10.66
N ALA A 767 -28.64 -7.40 11.48
CA ALA A 767 -29.75 -6.46 11.73
C ALA A 767 -29.25 -5.14 12.35
N ASN A 768 -28.41 -5.24 13.38
CA ASN A 768 -27.78 -4.10 14.06
C ASN A 768 -26.92 -3.26 13.12
N ALA A 769 -26.06 -3.89 12.31
CA ALA A 769 -25.20 -3.16 11.38
C ALA A 769 -26.00 -2.36 10.36
N ARG A 770 -27.07 -2.97 9.81
CA ARG A 770 -27.96 -2.32 8.86
C ARG A 770 -28.76 -1.19 9.49
N ALA A 771 -29.30 -1.38 10.70
CA ALA A 771 -29.98 -0.32 11.45
C ALA A 771 -29.05 0.84 11.75
N PHE A 772 -27.84 0.54 12.24
CA PHE A 772 -26.82 1.54 12.55
C PHE A 772 -26.40 2.37 11.33
N ALA A 773 -26.14 1.71 10.20
CA ALA A 773 -25.78 2.38 8.95
C ALA A 773 -26.89 3.34 8.47
N ARG A 774 -28.15 2.90 8.51
CA ARG A 774 -29.30 3.76 8.16
C ARG A 774 -29.45 4.93 9.13
N ALA A 775 -29.31 4.70 10.43
CA ALA A 775 -29.44 5.74 11.43
C ALA A 775 -28.34 6.80 11.30
N LEU A 776 -27.09 6.40 11.06
CA LEU A 776 -26.00 7.32 10.75
C LEU A 776 -26.32 8.17 9.51
N HIS A 777 -26.80 7.53 8.44
CA HIS A 777 -27.19 8.22 7.21
C HIS A 777 -28.33 9.24 7.43
N VAL A 778 -29.39 8.85 8.17
CA VAL A 778 -30.51 9.75 8.54
C VAL A 778 -29.99 10.97 9.31
N ASN A 779 -29.01 10.76 10.20
CA ASN A 779 -28.33 11.81 10.95
C ASN A 779 -27.22 12.54 10.15
N LYS A 780 -27.21 12.43 8.82
CA LYS A 780 -26.31 13.16 7.90
C LYS A 780 -24.84 12.78 7.96
N VAL A 781 -24.50 11.66 8.61
CA VAL A 781 -23.16 11.07 8.51
C VAL A 781 -23.01 10.43 7.13
N SER A 782 -21.86 10.64 6.47
CA SER A 782 -21.61 10.09 5.13
C SER A 782 -21.29 8.60 5.21
N VAL A 783 -22.30 7.74 5.03
CA VAL A 783 -22.17 6.27 5.06
C VAL A 783 -21.88 5.75 3.66
N GLN A 784 -20.92 4.83 3.54
CA GLN A 784 -20.56 4.17 2.28
C GLN A 784 -21.32 2.85 2.12
N GLY A 785 -21.49 2.42 0.87
CA GLY A 785 -22.23 1.21 0.50
C GLY A 785 -23.55 1.50 -0.22
N ASP A 786 -24.22 0.47 -0.70
CA ASP A 786 -25.46 0.60 -1.46
C ASP A 786 -26.66 0.88 -0.53
N ALA A 787 -27.20 2.11 -0.61
CA ALA A 787 -28.34 2.53 0.20
C ALA A 787 -29.60 1.67 -0.04
N SER A 788 -29.80 1.11 -1.24
CA SER A 788 -30.94 0.24 -1.55
C SER A 788 -30.88 -1.09 -0.79
N LEU A 789 -29.68 -1.52 -0.39
CA LEU A 789 -29.43 -2.70 0.44
C LEU A 789 -29.29 -2.36 1.93
N GLY A 790 -29.50 -1.10 2.32
CA GLY A 790 -29.26 -0.61 3.67
C GLY A 790 -27.77 -0.44 4.00
N PHE A 791 -26.94 -0.14 3.00
CA PHE A 791 -25.49 0.10 3.02
C PHE A 791 -24.61 -1.12 3.29
N THR A 792 -25.06 -2.07 4.11
CA THR A 792 -24.28 -3.25 4.50
C THR A 792 -25.16 -4.49 4.64
N GLN A 793 -24.56 -5.64 4.33
CA GLN A 793 -25.11 -6.97 4.55
C GLN A 793 -24.25 -7.79 5.53
N THR A 794 -23.30 -7.16 6.22
CA THR A 794 -22.37 -7.80 7.16
C THR A 794 -22.44 -7.17 8.54
N HIS A 795 -21.44 -7.40 9.39
CA HIS A 795 -21.28 -6.71 10.68
C HIS A 795 -20.68 -5.30 10.57
N GLN A 796 -20.19 -4.90 9.40
CA GLN A 796 -19.42 -3.66 9.23
C GLN A 796 -20.27 -2.49 8.74
N VAL A 797 -19.90 -1.29 9.17
CA VAL A 797 -20.39 -0.02 8.64
C VAL A 797 -19.18 0.85 8.30
N ILE A 798 -19.20 1.48 7.12
CA ILE A 798 -18.12 2.36 6.67
C ILE A 798 -18.63 3.79 6.62
N VAL A 799 -17.92 4.70 7.28
CA VAL A 799 -18.23 6.13 7.27
C VAL A 799 -17.09 6.88 6.58
N ARG A 800 -17.42 7.87 5.75
CA ARG A 800 -16.46 8.82 5.19
C ARG A 800 -16.40 10.06 6.08
N ALA A 801 -15.29 10.23 6.78
CA ALA A 801 -14.98 11.40 7.60
C ALA A 801 -14.61 12.64 6.76
N GLY A 802 -14.09 12.42 5.55
CA GLY A 802 -13.54 13.47 4.69
C GLY A 802 -12.07 13.21 4.36
N ARG A 803 -11.55 13.81 3.28
CA ARG A 803 -10.20 13.53 2.79
C ARG A 803 -9.14 13.83 3.86
N ALA A 804 -8.28 12.86 4.17
CA ALA A 804 -7.27 12.93 5.23
C ALA A 804 -7.81 13.28 6.63
N LYS A 805 -9.12 13.10 6.87
CA LYS A 805 -9.78 13.37 8.17
C LYS A 805 -10.00 12.14 9.03
N GLY A 806 -9.75 10.93 8.50
CA GLY A 806 -9.94 9.67 9.22
C GLY A 806 -9.24 9.62 10.58
N PRO A 807 -7.92 9.88 10.69
CA PRO A 807 -7.20 9.83 11.96
C PRO A 807 -7.73 10.85 13.01
N GLU A 808 -8.03 12.07 12.57
CA GLU A 808 -8.60 13.11 13.44
C GLU A 808 -9.96 12.69 14.01
N VAL A 809 -10.88 12.23 13.15
CA VAL A 809 -12.22 11.81 13.57
C VAL A 809 -12.16 10.54 14.43
N ALA A 810 -11.27 9.59 14.14
CA ALA A 810 -11.08 8.42 15.00
C ALA A 810 -10.59 8.82 16.40
N HIS A 811 -9.67 9.77 16.51
CA HIS A 811 -9.20 10.27 17.80
C HIS A 811 -10.30 11.02 18.55
N ARG A 812 -11.09 11.84 17.85
CA ARG A 812 -12.24 12.54 18.44
C ARG A 812 -13.28 11.55 18.97
N LEU A 813 -13.57 10.48 18.23
CA LEU A 813 -14.43 9.37 18.70
C LEU A 813 -13.84 8.72 19.96
N GLU A 814 -12.53 8.45 19.98
CA GLU A 814 -11.83 7.83 21.12
C GLU A 814 -11.92 8.70 22.39
N LEU A 815 -11.71 10.01 22.28
CA LEU A 815 -11.89 10.98 23.38
C LEU A 815 -13.32 10.96 23.94
N ASN A 816 -14.30 10.59 23.10
CA ASN A 816 -15.70 10.45 23.44
C ASN A 816 -16.10 9.01 23.81
N ASN A 817 -15.14 8.16 24.15
CA ASN A 817 -15.34 6.76 24.54
C ASN A 817 -15.90 5.85 23.42
N VAL A 818 -15.84 6.26 22.15
CA VAL A 818 -16.16 5.40 20.99
C VAL A 818 -14.85 4.96 20.35
N VAL A 819 -14.51 3.68 20.46
CA VAL A 819 -13.27 3.13 19.91
C VAL A 819 -13.53 2.61 18.50
N ALA A 820 -12.83 3.15 17.51
CA ALA A 820 -12.97 2.80 16.10
C ALA A 820 -11.61 2.77 15.41
N ASN A 821 -11.54 2.24 14.19
CA ASN A 821 -10.34 2.34 13.37
C ASN A 821 -10.58 3.23 12.15
N TYR A 822 -9.69 4.19 11.89
CA TYR A 822 -9.66 4.87 10.60
C TYR A 822 -9.11 3.92 9.53
N GLN A 823 -9.45 4.19 8.27
CA GLN A 823 -9.21 3.29 7.15
C GLN A 823 -9.14 4.08 5.84
N ALA A 824 -8.18 3.73 4.98
CA ALA A 824 -8.18 4.20 3.59
C ALA A 824 -9.35 3.57 2.83
N LEU A 825 -10.16 4.40 2.20
CA LEU A 825 -11.30 4.02 1.36
C LEU A 825 -10.85 3.81 -0.10
N PRO A 826 -11.69 3.17 -0.95
CA PRO A 826 -11.40 2.90 -2.36
C PRO A 826 -10.93 4.06 -3.24
N MET A 827 -11.16 5.30 -2.81
CA MET A 827 -10.82 6.53 -3.55
C MET A 827 -9.62 7.28 -2.93
N ASP A 828 -9.10 6.83 -1.79
CA ASP A 828 -7.94 7.45 -1.16
C ASP A 828 -6.65 6.98 -1.85
N ASN A 829 -5.60 7.82 -1.80
CA ASN A 829 -4.31 7.51 -2.44
C ASN A 829 -3.47 6.53 -1.60
N SER A 830 -3.67 6.54 -0.29
CA SER A 830 -2.88 5.79 0.67
C SER A 830 -3.54 5.75 2.05
N PHE A 831 -2.84 5.13 3.01
CA PHE A 831 -3.27 5.12 4.41
C PHE A 831 -3.04 6.45 5.13
N SER A 832 -2.10 7.30 4.67
CA SER A 832 -1.83 8.58 5.31
C SER A 832 -2.88 9.66 5.00
N ASP A 833 -3.58 9.54 3.87
CA ASP A 833 -4.72 10.38 3.50
C ASP A 833 -6.08 9.71 3.76
N ALA A 834 -6.10 8.67 4.61
CA ALA A 834 -7.30 7.91 4.94
C ALA A 834 -8.49 8.82 5.27
N SER A 835 -9.57 8.64 4.51
CA SER A 835 -10.79 9.42 4.62
C SER A 835 -11.92 8.70 5.36
N GLY A 836 -11.72 7.42 5.68
CA GLY A 836 -12.74 6.54 6.24
C GLY A 836 -12.58 6.26 7.72
N ILE A 837 -13.70 5.93 8.35
CA ILE A 837 -13.80 5.23 9.64
C ILE A 837 -14.49 3.90 9.37
N ARG A 838 -13.86 2.82 9.80
CA ARG A 838 -14.39 1.46 9.69
C ARG A 838 -14.94 1.03 11.05
N LEU A 839 -16.22 0.70 11.06
CA LEU A 839 -16.99 0.37 12.26
C LEU A 839 -17.50 -1.07 12.17
N GLY A 840 -17.70 -1.71 13.32
CA GLY A 840 -18.34 -3.02 13.44
C GLY A 840 -19.17 -3.13 14.71
N VAL A 841 -20.34 -3.75 14.60
CA VAL A 841 -21.34 -3.81 15.69
C VAL A 841 -21.23 -5.06 16.57
N GLN A 842 -20.36 -6.00 16.19
CA GLN A 842 -20.34 -7.38 16.68
C GLN A 842 -20.06 -7.49 18.19
N GLU A 843 -19.21 -6.62 18.74
CA GLU A 843 -18.90 -6.66 20.17
C GLU A 843 -20.06 -6.15 21.01
N MET A 844 -20.61 -5.00 20.64
CA MET A 844 -21.71 -4.41 21.39
C MET A 844 -23.00 -5.20 21.25
N THR A 845 -23.19 -5.87 20.10
CA THR A 845 -24.24 -6.89 19.94
C THR A 845 -24.04 -8.02 20.95
N ARG A 846 -22.80 -8.42 21.22
CA ARG A 846 -22.47 -9.44 22.23
C ARG A 846 -22.91 -9.04 23.65
N PHE A 847 -22.82 -7.74 23.95
CA PHE A 847 -23.27 -7.12 25.19
C PHE A 847 -24.78 -6.77 25.20
N GLY A 848 -25.53 -7.23 24.20
CA GLY A 848 -26.99 -7.13 24.19
C GLY A 848 -27.56 -5.90 23.51
N MET A 849 -26.73 -5.00 22.94
CA MET A 849 -27.26 -3.88 22.15
C MET A 849 -28.07 -4.39 20.95
N LYS A 850 -29.22 -3.77 20.72
CA LYS A 850 -30.14 -4.02 19.60
C LYS A 850 -30.23 -2.81 18.69
N GLU A 851 -31.10 -2.88 17.68
CA GLU A 851 -31.25 -1.86 16.65
C GLU A 851 -31.45 -0.46 17.24
N ASP A 852 -32.44 -0.27 18.12
CA ASP A 852 -32.77 1.01 18.75
C ASP A 852 -31.57 1.62 19.52
N ASP A 853 -30.73 0.78 20.12
CA ASP A 853 -29.54 1.24 20.86
C ASP A 853 -28.46 1.76 19.91
N PHE A 854 -28.31 1.12 18.75
CA PHE A 854 -27.44 1.62 17.68
C PHE A 854 -28.01 2.88 17.02
N GLU A 855 -29.33 3.05 16.96
CA GLU A 855 -29.94 4.32 16.52
C GLU A 855 -29.63 5.45 17.50
N ARG A 856 -29.74 5.22 18.82
CA ARG A 856 -29.31 6.17 19.86
C ARG A 856 -27.83 6.53 19.72
N LEU A 857 -26.97 5.53 19.51
CA LEU A 857 -25.54 5.72 19.31
C LEU A 857 -25.24 6.54 18.04
N ALA A 858 -25.96 6.31 16.95
CA ALA A 858 -25.78 7.05 15.70
C ALA A 858 -26.02 8.56 15.86
N VAL A 859 -26.98 8.96 16.71
CA VAL A 859 -27.21 10.37 17.04
C VAL A 859 -26.00 10.98 17.77
N LEU A 860 -25.47 10.30 18.79
CA LEU A 860 -24.28 10.75 19.52
C LEU A 860 -23.06 10.84 18.60
N MET A 861 -22.85 9.82 17.75
CA MET A 861 -21.73 9.82 16.80
C MET A 861 -21.87 10.90 15.74
N SER A 862 -23.08 11.21 15.28
CA SER A 862 -23.31 12.34 14.39
C SER A 862 -22.88 13.67 15.02
N ASP A 863 -23.23 13.89 16.30
CA ASP A 863 -22.80 15.08 17.03
C ASP A 863 -21.26 15.16 17.14
N ILE A 864 -20.59 14.05 17.44
CA ILE A 864 -19.12 14.01 17.51
C ILE A 864 -18.48 14.26 16.13
N ILE A 865 -18.93 13.55 15.10
CA ILE A 865 -18.31 13.57 13.76
C ILE A 865 -18.56 14.89 13.05
N ILE A 866 -19.82 15.36 13.04
CA ILE A 866 -20.22 16.52 12.22
C ILE A 866 -20.06 17.83 12.99
N ARG A 867 -20.38 17.84 14.30
CA ARG A 867 -20.47 19.07 15.10
C ARG A 867 -19.31 19.27 16.07
N ASP A 868 -18.36 18.33 16.13
CA ASP A 868 -17.23 18.35 17.07
C ASP A 868 -17.69 18.52 18.53
N ALA A 869 -18.81 17.86 18.87
CA ALA A 869 -19.38 17.93 20.21
C ALA A 869 -18.73 16.92 21.16
N ASP A 870 -18.50 17.33 22.40
CA ASP A 870 -18.19 16.44 23.51
C ASP A 870 -19.48 15.74 23.99
N ARG A 871 -19.45 14.41 23.91
CA ARG A 871 -20.51 13.45 24.26
C ARG A 871 -19.95 12.30 25.10
N ALA A 872 -18.77 12.47 25.71
CA ALA A 872 -18.09 11.40 26.42
C ALA A 872 -18.95 10.80 27.54
N ASP A 873 -19.65 11.65 28.30
CA ASP A 873 -20.49 11.22 29.42
C ASP A 873 -21.78 10.52 28.95
N GLU A 874 -22.41 10.99 27.88
CA GLU A 874 -23.59 10.35 27.27
C GLU A 874 -23.24 8.99 26.68
N VAL A 875 -22.11 8.87 25.98
CA VAL A 875 -21.61 7.59 25.45
C VAL A 875 -21.29 6.62 26.59
N ALA A 876 -20.61 7.08 27.64
CA ALA A 876 -20.33 6.25 28.81
C ALA A 876 -21.62 5.85 29.54
N SER A 877 -22.65 6.71 29.55
CA SER A 877 -23.95 6.38 30.11
C SER A 877 -24.66 5.31 29.32
N LEU A 878 -24.67 5.40 27.99
CA LEU A 878 -25.19 4.36 27.12
C LEU A 878 -24.44 3.04 27.36
N ARG A 879 -23.10 3.08 27.44
CA ARG A 879 -22.30 1.87 27.70
C ARG A 879 -22.66 1.19 29.03
N ARG A 880 -22.98 1.96 30.09
CA ARG A 880 -23.37 1.41 31.40
C ARG A 880 -24.67 0.60 31.38
N GLU A 881 -25.52 0.78 30.37
CA GLU A 881 -26.74 -0.03 30.18
C GLU A 881 -26.40 -1.47 29.72
N PHE A 882 -25.17 -1.73 29.22
CA PHE A 882 -24.79 -2.98 28.54
C PHE A 882 -23.56 -3.66 29.14
N LEU A 883 -23.41 -3.70 30.46
CA LEU A 883 -22.21 -4.29 31.10
C LEU A 883 -22.19 -5.83 31.10
N GLU A 884 -23.35 -6.46 30.98
CA GLU A 884 -23.50 -7.91 30.98
C GLU A 884 -23.45 -8.47 29.56
N MET A 885 -22.73 -9.58 29.37
CA MET A 885 -22.58 -10.24 28.07
C MET A 885 -23.73 -11.24 27.85
N GLY A 886 -24.40 -11.15 26.70
CA GLY A 886 -25.55 -11.99 26.36
C GLY A 886 -25.19 -13.30 25.65
N TYR A 887 -24.40 -13.22 24.58
CA TYR A 887 -24.00 -14.39 23.77
C TYR A 887 -22.78 -15.12 24.38
N CYS A 888 -22.98 -15.63 25.60
CA CYS A 888 -22.07 -16.50 26.33
C CYS A 888 -22.88 -17.41 27.27
N PHE A 889 -22.26 -18.48 27.80
CA PHE A 889 -22.96 -19.37 28.72
C PHE A 889 -23.38 -18.65 30.00
N SER A 890 -24.67 -18.76 30.37
CA SER A 890 -25.28 -18.10 31.52
C SER A 890 -26.22 -19.05 32.29
N GLY A 891 -26.68 -18.64 33.47
CA GLY A 891 -27.51 -19.44 34.38
C GLY A 891 -26.73 -20.30 35.36
N SER A 892 -27.43 -20.94 36.30
CA SER A 892 -26.84 -21.59 37.49
C SER A 892 -25.74 -22.62 37.19
N ARG A 893 -25.90 -23.40 36.12
CA ARG A 893 -24.89 -24.39 35.69
C ARG A 893 -23.61 -23.71 35.17
N ALA A 894 -23.76 -22.66 34.37
CA ALA A 894 -22.62 -21.91 33.83
C ALA A 894 -21.88 -21.18 34.97
N GLU A 895 -22.61 -20.55 35.88
CA GLU A 895 -22.05 -19.88 37.07
C GLU A 895 -21.24 -20.85 37.94
N SER A 896 -21.77 -22.04 38.22
CA SER A 896 -21.05 -23.07 38.98
C SER A 896 -19.77 -23.54 38.27
N THR A 897 -19.84 -23.71 36.94
CA THR A 897 -18.68 -24.12 36.13
C THR A 897 -17.61 -23.03 36.12
N ILE A 898 -18.00 -21.77 35.92
CA ILE A 898 -17.10 -20.61 35.92
C ILE A 898 -16.48 -20.43 37.31
N GLY A 899 -17.26 -20.55 38.39
CA GLY A 899 -16.73 -20.47 39.76
C GLY A 899 -15.66 -21.52 40.02
N THR A 900 -15.87 -22.75 39.56
CA THR A 900 -14.86 -23.82 39.63
C THR A 900 -13.57 -23.44 38.87
N LEU A 901 -13.72 -22.86 37.67
CA LEU A 901 -12.58 -22.40 36.87
C LEU A 901 -11.84 -21.22 37.53
N GLN A 902 -12.56 -20.29 38.14
CA GLN A 902 -11.97 -19.17 38.89
C GLN A 902 -11.16 -19.68 40.08
N ASP A 903 -11.73 -20.59 40.87
CA ASP A 903 -11.03 -21.20 42.00
C ASP A 903 -9.77 -21.96 41.56
N ALA A 904 -9.82 -22.66 40.42
CA ALA A 904 -8.65 -23.32 39.84
C ALA A 904 -7.59 -22.32 39.38
N PHE A 905 -8.00 -21.25 38.68
CA PHE A 905 -7.11 -20.20 38.19
C PHE A 905 -6.40 -19.45 39.32
N LEU A 906 -7.07 -19.23 40.46
CA LEU A 906 -6.47 -18.56 41.62
C LEU A 906 -5.53 -19.44 42.44
N ARG A 907 -5.58 -20.77 42.28
CA ARG A 907 -4.71 -21.72 42.99
C ARG A 907 -3.41 -22.03 42.27
N GLY A 908 -3.38 -21.90 40.94
CA GLY A 908 -2.18 -22.02 40.11
C GLY A 908 -1.39 -20.73 40.14
#